data_AF-A0A087KIL9-F1
#
_entry.id   AF-A0A087KIL9-F1
#
_cell.length_a   1.000
_cell.length_b   1.000
_cell.length_c   1.000
_cell.angle_alpha   90.00
_cell.angle_beta   90.00
_cell.angle_gamma   90.00
#
_symmetry.space_group_name_H-M   'P 1'
#
loop_
_entity.id
_entity.type
_entity.pdbx_description
1 polymer ?
#
loop_
_entity_poly.entity_id
_entity_poly.type
_entity_poly.pdbx_seq_one_letter_code
_entity_poly.pdbx_strand_id
1 'polypeptide(L)'
;MNTVYKVIWNKTLSAWVVVSELAKGKTKNKRSCRLTTENHLPVANKAHNQKNLRKSLIALSLSSLALFSISPAYALEITVTTQAQLVTALGSGSYDKVILGADIPLTQNVTVNMTTRDVVIDGGGLYGLSVTNTTTNGLLVSSGTRTLTLQNMSQINSANYYSMVSVNGSGTAVNVIYDNINFLGVSQLVFMGGNGDATNSVMTFGNIANDVVVNDRGQEIGEVNKLVFTGRFHVTHLGGGISFQNSSATNNTATMDFFSGADVKIDRTSSTANLTNTGTSAFAYNFADGSAFELISNQDVLSGTNTNRGLQIGSYDALTGFGSGAKIILQARATGGGIISGNAIDNLTTNTTGINNGAAGPTDVIYNLATGSILQATGAGILATKNAGNASGIYLRSAGDITAATGISATHNGTGAVSIANNGTINSTTAGIAISSTAIKSMTVDNTGGIINASAGTAINVLGNAGLNLTGGTLNTSNAANGITIAAANTDTHSVTDTTININGSGKAISKSDNAVLTLNNTHINLVDGIGFDNVTGVTFASSPNGRNAINVSGVGTAVSAANTALDGWSPEALDLNITGAGKGINVTGGGVDFSSANLMVNVTNSGGTGLVINDGATNNTTTIGANAQINASGATAINFAGTAGKTLNNQGQINGAVVFANNATNTINNNGTLAGTLTTGSGNDVLTLSASSVSQGLIDLGAGNNSVTINNGASVAAIVTGAGDDIFTLNNLTLGNTYLGSLNAGGGNNTLNFNTSTDTLVATTRIQNFTNINLNTTDLTLSDAANISGGNVNLDSNSRLAFNQTFNGLFAGTLLGTGNANVLAQGNVTLQNASTFAGIWNVDQGGTLTANNTNQFGTAAISLAGGLNLNAMPSLNNALTGTGLLNINNGNNAFNFGAGVGSAFTGTVDLNNVAFSLSGNNTNTLTNATLKTSAGSTTTVGATNQNVGNVVMNGGTSEFVNGSLITTNLLSVTDASTVKVDATGITSGNLLDQDNGVNTDLVKSSNTLSAADLAQLTLLDSAGNSLGNGTVSDYMQGGNVVSRNTYNYSLNSNLGLSVATQLTQADIQSGQTLTLSSAGATDSTLTARLTGTGNLAIGADNTLMTLSNSQNDYTGTTTIQGGTVLLGSNTAFGATSLLTVNSGATFNTNNFSQSVGALTNLGTVRLDPGVLTSGLLTNSGVIDLAGGTLNLSAGGTSTAVGGLTGAGTLNVNGG
;
A
#
# COMPACT_ATOMS: atom_id res chain seq x y z
N MET A 1 -23.49 5.60 7.54
CA MET A 1 -22.94 4.72 8.59
C MET A 1 -22.06 5.57 9.48
N ASN A 2 -22.40 5.71 10.75
CA ASN A 2 -21.61 6.51 11.70
C ASN A 2 -20.37 5.72 12.16
N THR A 3 -19.26 6.43 12.41
CA THR A 3 -17.90 5.89 12.52
C THR A 3 -17.36 5.74 13.95
N VAL A 4 -18.19 5.89 15.00
CA VAL A 4 -17.72 5.84 16.39
C VAL A 4 -18.66 5.01 17.27
N TYR A 5 -18.13 3.92 17.83
CA TYR A 5 -18.81 3.01 18.73
C TYR A 5 -18.13 2.98 20.09
N LYS A 6 -18.91 2.79 21.16
CA LYS A 6 -18.35 2.46 22.47
C LYS A 6 -18.24 0.94 22.58
N VAL A 7 -17.01 0.44 22.61
CA VAL A 7 -16.70 -0.99 22.71
C VAL A 7 -16.11 -1.26 24.09
N ILE A 8 -16.63 -2.26 24.78
CA ILE A 8 -16.12 -2.68 26.08
C ILE A 8 -15.69 -4.14 26.05
N TRP A 9 -14.64 -4.47 26.80
CA TRP A 9 -14.19 -5.84 26.97
C TRP A 9 -15.14 -6.56 27.92
N ASN A 10 -15.90 -7.53 27.42
CA ASN A 10 -16.73 -8.38 28.25
C ASN A 10 -15.88 -9.54 28.78
N LYS A 11 -15.47 -9.45 30.05
CA LYS A 11 -14.61 -10.44 30.71
C LYS A 11 -15.24 -11.84 30.79
N THR A 12 -16.57 -11.94 30.81
CA THR A 12 -17.28 -13.23 30.88
C THR A 12 -17.36 -13.92 29.52
N LEU A 13 -17.38 -13.14 28.43
CA LEU A 13 -17.46 -13.66 27.05
C LEU A 13 -16.10 -13.68 26.33
N SER A 14 -15.05 -13.13 26.95
CA SER A 14 -13.72 -12.94 26.35
C SER A 14 -13.77 -12.29 24.96
N ALA A 15 -14.67 -11.31 24.78
CA ALA A 15 -14.86 -10.62 23.51
C ALA A 15 -15.16 -9.13 23.71
N TRP A 16 -14.84 -8.34 22.70
CA TRP A 16 -15.20 -6.92 22.62
C TRP A 16 -16.65 -6.78 22.17
N VAL A 17 -17.49 -6.14 22.99
CA VAL A 17 -18.93 -5.98 22.72
C VAL A 17 -19.25 -4.50 22.54
N VAL A 18 -19.97 -4.19 21.46
CA VAL A 18 -20.49 -2.84 21.19
C VAL A 18 -21.68 -2.58 22.10
N VAL A 19 -21.61 -1.54 22.93
CA VAL A 19 -22.63 -1.27 23.96
C VAL A 19 -23.50 -0.04 23.67
N SER A 20 -23.09 0.87 22.77
CA SER A 20 -24.00 1.86 22.20
C SER A 20 -23.44 2.55 20.94
N GLU A 21 -24.33 3.01 20.06
CA GLU A 21 -24.06 4.05 19.06
C GLU A 21 -24.23 5.45 19.70
N LEU A 22 -23.25 6.34 19.50
CA LEU A 22 -23.31 7.72 19.97
C LEU A 22 -23.78 8.64 18.84
N ALA A 23 -25.01 9.17 18.95
CA ALA A 23 -25.48 10.23 18.07
C ALA A 23 -24.78 11.56 18.43
N LYS A 24 -23.98 12.13 17.51
CA LYS A 24 -23.44 13.49 17.65
C LYS A 24 -24.58 14.51 17.53
N GLY A 25 -24.96 15.13 18.65
CA GLY A 25 -25.98 16.18 18.67
C GLY A 25 -25.83 17.16 19.84
N LYS A 26 -25.16 18.28 19.56
CA LYS A 26 -25.27 19.62 20.19
C LYS A 26 -25.18 19.73 21.73
N THR A 27 -24.07 20.33 22.16
CA THR A 27 -23.77 20.86 23.49
C THR A 27 -24.81 21.88 23.98
N LYS A 28 -25.38 21.62 25.17
CA LYS A 28 -25.86 22.67 26.09
C LYS A 28 -25.46 22.29 27.53
N ASN A 29 -24.75 23.20 28.17
CA ASN A 29 -24.30 23.11 29.56
C ASN A 29 -25.49 23.21 30.53
N LYS A 30 -25.57 22.28 31.50
CA LYS A 30 -26.11 22.57 32.83
C LYS A 30 -25.46 21.65 33.87
N ARG A 31 -24.90 22.28 34.91
CA ARG A 31 -24.31 21.65 36.09
C ARG A 31 -25.37 20.90 36.89
N SER A 32 -24.99 19.75 37.47
CA SER A 32 -25.59 19.23 38.70
C SER A 32 -24.50 18.66 39.59
N CYS A 33 -24.40 19.24 40.78
CA CYS A 33 -23.72 18.69 41.94
C CYS A 33 -24.44 17.39 42.38
N ARG A 34 -23.70 16.35 42.77
CA ARG A 34 -24.15 15.44 43.83
C ARG A 34 -22.98 14.68 44.47
N LEU A 35 -23.07 14.64 45.80
CA LEU A 35 -22.27 13.95 46.79
C LEU A 35 -21.83 12.53 46.39
N THR A 36 -20.59 12.20 46.75
CA THR A 36 -20.18 10.82 47.06
C THR A 36 -19.77 10.74 48.53
N THR A 37 -20.57 10.01 49.29
CA THR A 37 -20.21 9.39 50.57
C THR A 37 -19.32 8.19 50.30
N GLU A 38 -18.10 8.14 50.84
CA GLU A 38 -17.41 6.89 51.11
C GLU A 38 -16.64 6.96 52.44
N ASN A 39 -17.09 6.13 53.38
CA ASN A 39 -16.26 5.59 54.44
C ASN A 39 -15.41 4.48 53.83
N HIS A 40 -14.09 4.51 54.00
CA HIS A 40 -13.31 3.50 54.74
C HIS A 40 -11.79 3.79 54.60
N LEU A 41 -11.22 4.18 55.73
CA LEU A 41 -9.78 4.33 56.10
C LEU A 41 -9.03 2.96 56.06
N PRO A 42 -7.71 2.85 56.36
CA PRO A 42 -6.63 3.84 56.55
C PRO A 42 -5.27 3.47 55.87
N VAL A 43 -4.36 4.43 55.71
CA VAL A 43 -2.91 4.18 55.93
C VAL A 43 -2.36 5.34 56.75
N ALA A 44 -2.00 5.03 58.00
CA ALA A 44 -1.34 5.93 58.92
C ALA A 44 0.17 5.94 58.65
N ASN A 45 0.77 7.12 58.60
CA ASN A 45 2.14 7.28 59.06
C ASN A 45 2.28 8.56 59.89
N LYS A 46 2.74 8.35 61.12
CA LYS A 46 2.92 9.30 62.20
C LYS A 46 4.26 10.04 62.05
N ALA A 47 4.23 11.37 62.19
CA ALA A 47 5.21 12.16 62.95
C ALA A 47 4.72 13.62 62.97
N HIS A 48 4.04 14.08 64.02
CA HIS A 48 4.53 14.59 65.32
C HIS A 48 4.46 16.13 65.40
N ASN A 49 3.43 16.57 66.14
CA ASN A 49 3.28 17.78 66.93
C ASN A 49 4.52 18.71 67.08
N GLN A 50 4.32 20.01 66.86
CA GLN A 50 4.51 21.08 67.88
C GLN A 50 4.27 22.51 67.31
N LYS A 51 3.68 23.37 68.17
CA LYS A 51 3.54 24.87 68.12
C LYS A 51 2.25 25.39 67.46
N ASN A 52 1.19 25.74 68.19
CA ASN A 52 0.98 26.89 69.13
C ASN A 52 1.31 28.29 68.58
N LEU A 53 0.25 29.11 68.50
CA LEU A 53 0.15 30.58 68.54
C LEU A 53 0.81 31.45 67.44
N ARG A 54 -0.04 32.11 66.62
CA ARG A 54 -0.16 33.57 66.36
C ARG A 54 -1.06 33.79 65.12
N LYS A 55 -2.29 34.32 65.27
CA LYS A 55 -2.75 35.68 64.86
C LYS A 55 -2.15 36.10 63.49
N SER A 56 -2.91 36.33 62.42
CA SER A 56 -3.81 37.50 62.30
C SER A 56 -4.80 37.41 61.11
N LEU A 57 -6.06 37.76 61.42
CA LEU A 57 -7.18 38.34 60.64
C LEU A 57 -7.19 38.30 59.09
N ILE A 58 -8.21 37.59 58.55
CA ILE A 58 -8.82 37.85 57.24
C ILE A 58 -10.23 38.43 57.44
N ALA A 59 -10.44 39.57 56.78
CA ALA A 59 -11.67 40.18 56.26
C ALA A 59 -13.04 39.69 56.77
N LEU A 60 -13.64 40.53 57.61
CA LEU A 60 -15.09 40.72 57.71
C LEU A 60 -15.46 41.92 56.85
N SER A 61 -15.97 41.68 55.63
CA SER A 61 -16.60 42.69 54.79
C SER A 61 -18.13 42.58 54.88
N LEU A 62 -18.66 42.94 56.05
CA LEU A 62 -20.05 43.33 56.29
C LEU A 62 -20.14 43.85 57.73
N SER A 63 -19.52 45.01 57.99
CA SER A 63 -19.74 45.74 59.24
C SER A 63 -19.44 47.23 59.06
N SER A 64 -20.36 47.92 58.41
CA SER A 64 -20.53 49.37 58.56
C SER A 64 -22.02 49.73 58.59
N LEU A 65 -22.83 48.97 59.33
CA LEU A 65 -24.10 49.44 59.88
C LEU A 65 -24.37 48.70 61.19
N ALA A 66 -24.64 49.51 62.24
CA ALA A 66 -25.30 49.17 63.51
C ALA A 66 -24.47 48.53 64.67
N LEU A 67 -24.12 49.42 65.62
CA LEU A 67 -24.52 49.38 67.05
C LEU A 67 -23.85 48.35 68.00
N PHE A 68 -22.78 48.80 68.68
CA PHE A 68 -22.76 48.68 70.14
C PHE A 68 -23.40 49.93 70.73
N SER A 69 -24.58 49.73 71.31
CA SER A 69 -25.30 50.69 72.13
C SER A 69 -24.49 51.05 73.37
N ILE A 70 -23.79 52.18 73.31
CA ILE A 70 -23.55 53.05 74.44
C ILE A 70 -24.08 54.43 73.99
N SER A 71 -25.28 54.77 74.47
CA SER A 71 -25.93 56.09 74.47
C SER A 71 -25.76 57.00 73.23
N PRO A 72 -26.82 57.27 72.43
CA PRO A 72 -26.71 58.22 71.32
C PRO A 72 -26.61 59.64 71.89
N ALA A 73 -25.44 60.27 71.76
CA ALA A 73 -25.44 61.71 71.56
C ALA A 73 -25.98 61.90 70.15
N TYR A 74 -27.20 62.45 70.03
CA TYR A 74 -27.82 62.76 68.75
C TYR A 74 -26.83 63.52 67.86
N ALA A 75 -26.63 63.07 66.63
CA ALA A 75 -25.88 63.85 65.65
C ALA A 75 -26.57 65.21 65.50
N LEU A 76 -25.90 66.28 65.90
CA LEU A 76 -26.45 67.62 65.83
C LEU A 76 -26.37 68.07 64.37
N GLU A 77 -27.52 68.13 63.70
CA GLU A 77 -27.64 68.61 62.33
C GLU A 77 -28.17 70.05 62.30
N ILE A 78 -27.72 70.84 61.32
CA ILE A 78 -28.24 72.19 61.08
C ILE A 78 -28.34 72.48 59.58
N THR A 79 -29.44 73.13 59.16
CA THR A 79 -29.55 73.66 57.79
C THR A 79 -29.09 75.12 57.76
N VAL A 80 -28.24 75.47 56.81
CA VAL A 80 -27.73 76.83 56.62
C VAL A 80 -27.96 77.30 55.19
N THR A 81 -28.35 78.56 55.00
CA THR A 81 -28.63 79.16 53.68
C THR A 81 -27.70 80.35 53.37
N THR A 82 -26.84 80.75 54.30
CA THR A 82 -25.91 81.88 54.15
C THR A 82 -24.53 81.58 54.76
N GLN A 83 -23.48 82.25 54.29
CA GLN A 83 -22.13 82.11 54.84
C GLN A 83 -22.07 82.43 56.34
N ALA A 84 -22.79 83.44 56.82
CA ALA A 84 -22.76 83.80 58.24
C ALA A 84 -23.27 82.66 59.13
N GLN A 85 -24.35 81.98 58.72
CA GLN A 85 -24.86 80.79 59.40
C GLN A 85 -23.87 79.63 59.33
N LEU A 86 -23.22 79.44 58.18
CA LEU A 86 -22.18 78.42 58.00
C LEU A 86 -20.97 78.68 58.93
N VAL A 87 -20.53 79.93 59.09
CA VAL A 87 -19.46 80.34 60.03
C VAL A 87 -19.83 79.99 61.47
N THR A 88 -21.03 80.32 61.92
CA THR A 88 -21.48 79.99 63.27
C THR A 88 -21.57 78.47 63.47
N ALA A 89 -22.14 77.75 62.50
CA ALA A 89 -22.32 76.30 62.58
C ALA A 89 -20.97 75.58 62.69
N LEU A 90 -20.03 75.86 61.77
CA LEU A 90 -18.74 75.20 61.70
C LEU A 90 -17.75 75.68 62.77
N GLY A 91 -17.81 76.96 63.18
CA GLY A 91 -16.93 77.53 64.20
C GLY A 91 -17.26 77.12 65.64
N SER A 92 -18.54 76.83 65.93
CA SER A 92 -18.99 76.40 67.27
C SER A 92 -18.46 75.03 67.69
N GLY A 93 -18.08 74.17 66.72
CA GLY A 93 -17.72 72.78 66.97
C GLY A 93 -18.85 71.92 67.55
N SER A 94 -20.11 72.37 67.43
CA SER A 94 -21.28 71.72 68.06
C SER A 94 -22.04 70.76 67.14
N TYR A 95 -21.94 70.93 65.82
CA TYR A 95 -22.70 70.17 64.83
C TYR A 95 -21.84 69.12 64.12
N ASP A 96 -22.42 67.94 63.91
CA ASP A 96 -21.77 66.82 63.20
C ASP A 96 -22.11 66.84 61.70
N LYS A 97 -23.25 67.43 61.34
CA LYS A 97 -23.71 67.58 59.95
C LYS A 97 -24.28 68.98 59.70
N VAL A 98 -23.85 69.61 58.62
CA VAL A 98 -24.37 70.88 58.12
C VAL A 98 -25.01 70.63 56.75
N ILE A 99 -26.30 70.90 56.62
CA ILE A 99 -27.06 70.76 55.38
C ILE A 99 -27.13 72.14 54.71
N LEU A 100 -26.80 72.22 53.43
CA LEU A 100 -26.94 73.46 52.66
C LEU A 100 -28.40 73.58 52.18
N GLY A 101 -29.02 74.73 52.43
CA GLY A 101 -30.34 75.09 51.91
C GLY A 101 -30.30 76.06 50.72
N ALA A 102 -29.12 76.51 50.32
CA ALA A 102 -28.84 77.36 49.16
C ALA A 102 -27.37 77.19 48.74
N ASP A 103 -27.00 77.58 47.51
CA ASP A 103 -25.60 77.75 47.13
C ASP A 103 -24.95 78.85 48.00
N ILE A 104 -23.80 78.57 48.61
CA ILE A 104 -23.13 79.51 49.52
C ILE A 104 -21.81 79.99 48.91
N PRO A 105 -21.70 81.28 48.54
CA PRO A 105 -20.42 81.89 48.20
C PRO A 105 -19.60 82.13 49.47
N LEU A 106 -18.32 81.74 49.45
CA LEU A 106 -17.33 81.93 50.51
C LEU A 106 -16.46 83.16 50.21
N THR A 107 -16.79 84.28 50.83
CA THR A 107 -16.14 85.60 50.72
C THR A 107 -15.02 85.83 51.75
N GLN A 108 -14.85 84.92 52.72
CA GLN A 108 -13.77 84.91 53.71
C GLN A 108 -13.50 83.47 54.19
N ASN A 109 -12.39 83.24 54.90
CA ASN A 109 -12.12 81.98 55.59
C ASN A 109 -13.25 81.62 56.58
N VAL A 110 -13.77 80.40 56.47
CA VAL A 110 -14.71 79.81 57.42
C VAL A 110 -13.98 78.77 58.26
N THR A 111 -13.73 79.07 59.53
CA THR A 111 -13.08 78.13 60.45
C THR A 111 -13.97 76.91 60.71
N VAL A 112 -13.42 75.71 60.50
CA VAL A 112 -14.07 74.44 60.81
C VAL A 112 -13.44 73.87 62.08
N ASN A 113 -14.18 73.86 63.17
CA ASN A 113 -13.70 73.33 64.45
C ASN A 113 -13.93 71.82 64.53
N MET A 114 -12.85 71.05 64.40
CA MET A 114 -12.88 69.57 64.32
C MET A 114 -12.15 68.88 65.48
N THR A 115 -12.05 69.54 66.64
CA THR A 115 -11.27 69.02 67.78
C THR A 115 -11.82 67.72 68.38
N THR A 116 -13.12 67.44 68.29
CA THR A 116 -13.77 66.32 69.01
C THR A 116 -14.55 65.34 68.13
N ARG A 117 -14.81 65.66 66.85
CA ARG A 117 -15.80 64.98 66.00
C ARG A 117 -15.47 65.10 64.52
N ASP A 118 -16.10 64.23 63.72
CA ASP A 118 -16.14 64.35 62.26
C ASP A 118 -17.18 65.41 61.86
N VAL A 119 -16.98 66.07 60.73
CA VAL A 119 -17.87 67.12 60.23
C VAL A 119 -18.28 66.80 58.81
N VAL A 120 -19.59 66.73 58.56
CA VAL A 120 -20.18 66.53 57.23
C VAL A 120 -20.85 67.81 56.77
N ILE A 121 -20.54 68.29 55.57
CA ILE A 121 -21.25 69.35 54.88
C ILE A 121 -21.97 68.71 53.69
N ASP A 122 -23.30 68.71 53.72
CA ASP A 122 -24.16 67.99 52.77
C ASP A 122 -24.96 68.99 51.92
N GLY A 123 -24.75 68.96 50.61
CA GLY A 123 -25.45 69.82 49.65
C GLY A 123 -26.85 69.31 49.24
N GLY A 124 -27.24 68.10 49.68
CA GLY A 124 -28.53 67.47 49.33
C GLY A 124 -28.71 67.16 47.83
N GLY A 125 -27.64 67.20 47.05
CA GLY A 125 -27.60 67.08 45.58
C GLY A 125 -27.96 68.36 44.83
N LEU A 126 -28.35 69.42 45.54
CA LEU A 126 -28.95 70.64 44.96
C LEU A 126 -28.06 71.87 45.12
N TYR A 127 -27.29 71.95 46.20
CA TYR A 127 -26.56 73.15 46.57
C TYR A 127 -25.07 72.86 46.78
N GLY A 128 -24.25 73.91 46.62
CA GLY A 128 -22.80 73.81 46.66
C GLY A 128 -22.12 74.98 47.34
N LEU A 129 -20.79 74.90 47.37
CA LEU A 129 -19.92 75.96 47.92
C LEU A 129 -19.08 76.57 46.80
N SER A 130 -18.88 77.88 46.84
CA SER A 130 -18.06 78.61 45.86
C SER A 130 -17.11 79.60 46.55
N VAL A 131 -15.80 79.39 46.48
CA VAL A 131 -14.83 80.39 46.95
C VAL A 131 -14.81 81.56 45.97
N THR A 132 -15.35 82.71 46.38
CA THR A 132 -15.47 83.90 45.52
C THR A 132 -14.51 85.01 45.91
N ASN A 133 -13.90 84.91 47.10
CA ASN A 133 -12.92 85.88 47.57
C ASN A 133 -11.58 85.75 46.83
N THR A 134 -10.80 86.84 46.81
CA THR A 134 -9.53 86.95 46.08
C THR A 134 -8.31 87.03 47.00
N THR A 135 -8.43 86.74 48.30
CA THR A 135 -7.35 86.95 49.29
C THR A 135 -7.17 85.85 50.33
N THR A 136 -8.11 84.91 50.46
CA THR A 136 -8.17 83.87 51.50
C THR A 136 -8.81 82.57 50.99
N ASN A 137 -8.62 81.45 51.70
CA ASN A 137 -9.22 80.16 51.35
C ASN A 137 -10.72 80.09 51.71
N GLY A 138 -11.37 78.98 51.37
CA GLY A 138 -12.77 78.73 51.71
C GLY A 138 -12.93 78.27 53.16
N LEU A 139 -12.80 76.97 53.39
CA LEU A 139 -12.92 76.33 54.69
C LEU A 139 -11.53 76.19 55.33
N LEU A 140 -11.31 76.77 56.50
CA LEU A 140 -10.04 76.72 57.22
C LEU A 140 -10.10 75.72 58.38
N VAL A 141 -9.27 74.68 58.32
CA VAL A 141 -9.14 73.65 59.36
C VAL A 141 -7.78 73.83 60.04
N SER A 142 -7.77 74.21 61.32
CA SER A 142 -6.52 74.53 62.03
C SER A 142 -6.18 73.63 63.23
N SER A 143 -7.02 72.62 63.51
CA SER A 143 -6.80 71.64 64.58
C SER A 143 -7.72 70.42 64.40
N GLY A 144 -7.26 69.21 64.76
CA GLY A 144 -8.07 67.98 64.78
C GLY A 144 -7.38 66.80 64.12
N THR A 145 -7.91 65.59 64.34
CA THR A 145 -7.42 64.34 63.74
C THR A 145 -8.55 63.53 63.06
N ARG A 146 -9.60 64.23 62.62
CA ARG A 146 -10.91 63.70 62.23
C ARG A 146 -11.19 63.93 60.75
N THR A 147 -12.38 63.55 60.31
CA THR A 147 -12.79 63.59 58.90
C THR A 147 -13.69 64.81 58.62
N LEU A 148 -13.36 65.56 57.57
CA LEU A 148 -14.20 66.61 56.99
C LEU A 148 -14.74 66.08 55.66
N THR A 149 -16.05 65.83 55.59
CA THR A 149 -16.69 65.32 54.38
C THR A 149 -17.53 66.42 53.74
N LEU A 150 -17.22 66.78 52.51
CA LEU A 150 -18.08 67.55 51.64
C LEU A 150 -18.81 66.56 50.73
N GLN A 151 -20.13 66.46 50.86
CA GLN A 151 -20.91 65.45 50.15
C GLN A 151 -22.17 65.98 49.45
N ASN A 152 -22.61 65.25 48.43
CA ASN A 152 -23.85 65.49 47.69
C ASN A 152 -23.98 66.96 47.25
N MET A 153 -22.92 67.55 46.70
CA MET A 153 -22.96 68.96 46.31
C MET A 153 -23.29 69.14 44.83
N SER A 154 -24.12 70.12 44.50
CA SER A 154 -24.33 70.51 43.10
C SER A 154 -23.06 71.09 42.47
N GLN A 155 -22.22 71.73 43.29
CA GLN A 155 -20.94 72.29 42.87
C GLN A 155 -19.98 72.50 44.05
N ILE A 156 -18.70 72.37 43.77
CA ILE A 156 -17.60 72.88 44.58
C ILE A 156 -16.74 73.69 43.65
N ASN A 157 -16.76 75.01 43.78
CA ASN A 157 -16.10 75.90 42.84
C ASN A 157 -15.18 76.89 43.57
N SER A 158 -14.19 77.42 42.85
CA SER A 158 -13.34 78.52 43.32
C SER A 158 -13.03 79.43 42.14
N ALA A 159 -13.22 80.73 42.34
CA ALA A 159 -13.05 81.75 41.29
C ALA A 159 -11.58 82.21 41.13
N ASN A 160 -10.70 81.88 42.07
CA ASN A 160 -9.33 82.39 42.20
C ASN A 160 -8.34 81.29 42.66
N TYR A 161 -7.08 81.64 43.00
CA TYR A 161 -6.05 80.67 43.44
C TYR A 161 -6.32 79.99 44.77
N TYR A 162 -7.25 80.50 45.55
CA TYR A 162 -7.47 80.02 46.89
C TYR A 162 -8.26 78.72 46.92
N SER A 163 -7.88 77.84 47.85
CA SER A 163 -8.40 76.47 47.93
C SER A 163 -9.80 76.42 48.57
N MET A 164 -10.61 75.43 48.17
CA MET A 164 -11.88 75.16 48.86
C MET A 164 -11.66 74.81 50.32
N VAL A 165 -10.67 73.96 50.61
CA VAL A 165 -10.27 73.60 51.98
C VAL A 165 -8.80 73.93 52.20
N SER A 166 -8.48 74.55 53.32
CA SER A 166 -7.14 74.86 53.76
C SER A 166 -6.89 74.26 55.14
N VAL A 167 -5.87 73.42 55.25
CA VAL A 167 -5.49 72.75 56.49
C VAL A 167 -4.21 73.37 57.03
N ASN A 168 -4.29 74.17 58.08
CA ASN A 168 -3.17 74.95 58.62
C ASN A 168 -3.11 74.87 60.15
N GLY A 169 -2.26 73.99 60.69
CA GLY A 169 -1.98 73.91 62.13
C GLY A 169 -0.98 72.81 62.49
N SER A 170 -0.04 73.09 63.39
CA SER A 170 0.99 72.15 63.85
C SER A 170 0.35 71.00 64.66
N GLY A 171 -0.01 69.90 64.00
CA GLY A 171 -0.69 68.74 64.61
C GLY A 171 -2.06 68.40 64.02
N THR A 172 -2.49 69.06 62.94
CA THR A 172 -3.78 68.81 62.27
C THR A 172 -3.64 67.64 61.29
N ALA A 173 -4.16 66.46 61.66
CA ALA A 173 -4.06 65.19 60.92
C ALA A 173 -5.44 64.77 60.38
N VAL A 174 -5.96 65.49 59.39
CA VAL A 174 -7.36 65.38 58.96
C VAL A 174 -7.51 64.63 57.64
N ASN A 175 -8.65 63.96 57.48
CA ASN A 175 -9.07 63.40 56.19
C ASN A 175 -10.12 64.32 55.56
N VAL A 176 -9.82 64.94 54.42
CA VAL A 176 -10.77 65.77 53.67
C VAL A 176 -11.36 64.92 52.55
N ILE A 177 -12.67 64.62 52.64
CA ILE A 177 -13.39 63.79 51.68
C ILE A 177 -14.27 64.66 50.79
N TYR A 178 -14.17 64.46 49.49
CA TYR A 178 -15.11 64.98 48.48
C TYR A 178 -15.90 63.81 47.90
N ASP A 179 -17.20 63.72 48.15
CA ASP A 179 -18.02 62.59 47.71
C ASP A 179 -19.38 63.00 47.10
N ASN A 180 -19.79 62.31 46.04
CA ASN A 180 -20.99 62.63 45.26
C ASN A 180 -21.07 64.13 44.86
N ILE A 181 -20.03 64.63 44.20
CA ILE A 181 -19.94 66.02 43.74
C ILE A 181 -20.29 66.10 42.26
N ASN A 182 -21.29 66.92 41.91
CA ASN A 182 -21.75 67.05 40.52
C ASN A 182 -20.77 67.87 39.68
N PHE A 183 -20.22 68.97 40.20
CA PHE A 183 -19.28 69.83 39.50
C PHE A 183 -18.12 70.21 40.41
N LEU A 184 -16.89 69.91 39.98
CA LEU A 184 -15.68 70.47 40.57
C LEU A 184 -15.21 71.64 39.69
N GLY A 185 -14.96 72.79 40.30
CA GLY A 185 -14.51 74.00 39.63
C GLY A 185 -13.05 73.96 39.17
N VAL A 186 -12.61 75.10 38.67
CA VAL A 186 -11.38 75.26 37.87
C VAL A 186 -10.09 75.52 38.67
N SER A 187 -10.07 75.31 39.99
CA SER A 187 -8.95 75.74 40.86
C SER A 187 -8.61 74.72 41.96
N GLN A 188 -7.62 75.04 42.80
CA GLN A 188 -7.12 74.17 43.89
C GLN A 188 -8.25 73.75 44.85
N LEU A 189 -8.38 72.46 45.11
CA LEU A 189 -9.42 71.92 46.01
C LEU A 189 -8.94 71.91 47.45
N VAL A 190 -7.68 71.53 47.67
CA VAL A 190 -7.09 71.43 49.01
C VAL A 190 -5.68 72.02 49.03
N PHE A 191 -5.45 72.86 50.04
CA PHE A 191 -4.13 73.31 50.46
C PHE A 191 -3.84 72.72 51.84
N MET A 192 -2.78 71.93 52.00
CA MET A 192 -2.31 71.47 53.31
C MET A 192 -0.98 72.13 53.65
N GLY A 193 -0.85 72.74 54.82
CA GLY A 193 0.41 73.32 55.28
C GLY A 193 1.52 72.26 55.36
N GLY A 194 2.67 72.51 54.72
CA GLY A 194 3.73 71.51 54.55
C GLY A 194 3.27 70.27 53.77
N ASN A 195 2.25 70.45 52.92
CA ASN A 195 1.56 69.47 52.08
C ASN A 195 0.98 68.29 52.89
N GLY A 196 0.83 68.44 54.21
CA GLY A 196 0.32 67.39 55.10
C GLY A 196 1.35 66.30 55.45
N ASP A 197 2.64 66.45 55.11
CA ASP A 197 3.66 65.43 55.36
C ASP A 197 3.86 65.15 56.85
N ALA A 198 4.12 66.20 57.64
CA ALA A 198 4.34 66.07 59.09
C ALA A 198 3.10 65.61 59.88
N THR A 199 1.90 65.77 59.33
CA THR A 199 0.64 65.47 60.02
C THR A 199 -0.08 64.25 59.46
N ASN A 200 0.40 63.66 58.36
CA ASN A 200 -0.27 62.54 57.68
C ASN A 200 -1.74 62.85 57.34
N SER A 201 -2.02 64.10 56.95
CA SER A 201 -3.34 64.50 56.47
C SER A 201 -3.61 63.90 55.10
N VAL A 202 -4.88 63.59 54.83
CA VAL A 202 -5.33 62.82 53.68
C VAL A 202 -6.35 63.62 52.90
N MET A 203 -6.22 63.62 51.57
CA MET A 203 -7.29 64.02 50.67
C MET A 203 -7.92 62.76 50.08
N THR A 204 -9.24 62.64 50.17
CA THR A 204 -10.00 61.49 49.63
C THR A 204 -11.01 61.96 48.59
N PHE A 205 -11.00 61.33 47.43
CA PHE A 205 -12.03 61.47 46.41
C PHE A 205 -12.94 60.23 46.42
N GLY A 206 -14.22 60.45 46.70
CA GLY A 206 -15.31 59.52 46.48
C GLY A 206 -15.81 59.60 45.03
N ASN A 207 -17.12 59.76 44.83
CA ASN A 207 -17.71 59.86 43.49
C ASN A 207 -17.81 61.31 43.00
N ILE A 208 -17.22 61.62 41.85
CA ILE A 208 -17.40 62.87 41.10
C ILE A 208 -18.23 62.53 39.85
N ALA A 209 -19.45 63.06 39.79
CA ALA A 209 -20.47 62.55 38.87
C ALA A 209 -20.21 62.91 37.41
N ASN A 210 -19.66 64.10 37.14
CA ASN A 210 -19.36 64.57 35.79
C ASN A 210 -17.86 64.67 35.54
N ASP A 211 -17.46 64.49 34.28
CA ASP A 211 -16.07 64.73 33.85
C ASP A 211 -15.72 66.21 34.07
N VAL A 212 -14.64 66.44 34.80
CA VAL A 212 -14.23 67.77 35.23
C VAL A 212 -13.15 68.29 34.31
N VAL A 213 -13.33 69.48 33.75
CA VAL A 213 -12.24 70.19 33.07
C VAL A 213 -11.70 71.24 34.03
N VAL A 214 -10.52 70.97 34.61
CA VAL A 214 -9.72 71.97 35.32
C VAL A 214 -8.98 72.76 34.24
N ASN A 215 -9.65 73.79 33.74
CA ASN A 215 -9.04 74.79 32.88
C ASN A 215 -8.45 75.88 33.77
N ASP A 216 -7.33 76.47 33.35
CA ASP A 216 -6.94 77.84 33.72
C ASP A 216 -5.92 78.08 34.87
N ARG A 217 -5.06 79.09 34.60
CA ARG A 217 -4.06 79.84 35.42
C ARG A 217 -2.92 79.14 36.17
N GLY A 218 -2.67 77.85 35.97
CA GLY A 218 -1.39 77.22 36.36
C GLY A 218 -1.26 76.81 37.82
N GLN A 219 -2.31 76.23 38.41
CA GLN A 219 -2.32 75.76 39.81
C GLN A 219 -2.51 74.25 39.91
N GLU A 220 -2.24 73.73 41.10
CA GLU A 220 -2.44 72.35 41.51
C GLU A 220 -3.89 72.05 41.85
N ILE A 221 -4.35 70.81 41.60
CA ILE A 221 -5.62 70.30 42.14
C ILE A 221 -5.53 70.17 43.66
N GLY A 222 -4.36 69.79 44.17
CA GLY A 222 -4.11 69.74 45.61
C GLY A 222 -2.63 69.73 45.97
N GLU A 223 -2.31 70.44 47.06
CA GLU A 223 -1.04 70.35 47.76
C GLU A 223 -1.16 69.35 48.90
N VAL A 224 -0.80 68.10 48.61
CA VAL A 224 -1.12 66.94 49.46
C VAL A 224 0.03 65.92 49.44
N ASN A 225 0.21 65.25 50.57
CA ASN A 225 1.17 64.15 50.71
C ASN A 225 0.47 62.80 50.60
N LYS A 226 -0.78 62.67 51.06
CA LYS A 226 -1.55 61.44 50.94
C LYS A 226 -2.86 61.66 50.20
N LEU A 227 -3.05 60.91 49.11
CA LEU A 227 -4.22 60.96 48.26
C LEU A 227 -4.90 59.59 48.20
N VAL A 228 -6.22 59.58 48.33
CA VAL A 228 -7.04 58.37 48.32
C VAL A 228 -8.17 58.51 47.31
N PHE A 229 -8.40 57.48 46.51
CA PHE A 229 -9.54 57.37 45.61
C PHE A 229 -10.39 56.16 45.99
N THR A 230 -11.70 56.36 46.15
CA THR A 230 -12.67 55.30 46.50
C THR A 230 -13.82 55.18 45.49
N GLY A 231 -13.99 56.15 44.60
CA GLY A 231 -15.06 56.18 43.59
C GLY A 231 -14.61 56.76 42.25
N ARG A 232 -15.56 57.25 41.46
CA ARG A 232 -15.29 57.86 40.14
C ARG A 232 -14.60 59.22 40.28
N PHE A 233 -13.44 59.40 39.66
CA PHE A 233 -12.75 60.69 39.56
C PHE A 233 -12.17 60.89 38.16
N HIS A 234 -12.89 61.63 37.31
CA HIS A 234 -12.48 61.91 35.94
C HIS A 234 -12.15 63.39 35.78
N VAL A 235 -10.89 63.68 35.49
CA VAL A 235 -10.40 65.04 35.36
C VAL A 235 -9.56 65.25 34.10
N THR A 236 -9.80 66.35 33.41
CA THR A 236 -8.94 66.90 32.38
C THR A 236 -8.27 68.14 32.95
N HIS A 237 -6.95 68.11 33.16
CA HIS A 237 -6.20 69.24 33.73
C HIS A 237 -5.33 69.89 32.64
N LEU A 238 -5.78 71.06 32.17
CA LEU A 238 -5.22 71.75 31.01
C LEU A 238 -4.09 72.74 31.36
N GLY A 239 -3.89 73.05 32.65
CA GLY A 239 -2.97 74.08 33.14
C GLY A 239 -1.49 73.73 33.11
N GLY A 240 -0.63 74.75 33.16
CA GLY A 240 0.85 74.62 33.15
C GLY A 240 1.50 74.28 34.50
N GLY A 241 0.71 74.09 35.56
CA GLY A 241 1.17 73.65 36.87
C GLY A 241 1.14 72.13 37.02
N ILE A 242 1.74 71.62 38.09
CA ILE A 242 1.66 70.21 38.49
C ILE A 242 0.23 69.88 38.96
N SER A 243 -0.26 68.64 38.85
CA SER A 243 -1.63 68.33 39.31
C SER A 243 -1.71 68.12 40.81
N PHE A 244 -0.79 67.33 41.35
CA PHE A 244 -0.71 67.04 42.78
C PHE A 244 0.70 67.29 43.26
N GLN A 245 0.85 68.23 44.18
CA GLN A 245 2.15 68.64 44.69
C GLN A 245 2.37 68.17 46.13
N ASN A 246 3.56 67.64 46.43
CA ASN A 246 4.05 67.49 47.79
C ASN A 246 5.36 68.29 48.01
N SER A 247 5.69 68.59 49.26
CA SER A 247 6.84 69.41 49.66
C SER A 247 8.03 68.61 50.19
N SER A 248 7.80 67.37 50.63
CA SER A 248 8.78 66.51 51.30
C SER A 248 8.22 65.10 51.37
N ALA A 249 9.06 64.09 51.13
CA ALA A 249 8.68 62.69 51.32
C ALA A 249 9.53 62.02 52.42
N THR A 250 9.76 62.73 53.51
CA THR A 250 10.30 62.10 54.72
C THR A 250 9.22 61.20 55.32
N ASN A 251 9.41 59.88 55.16
CA ASN A 251 8.52 58.77 55.53
C ASN A 251 7.63 58.22 54.39
N ASN A 252 7.09 57.03 54.65
CA ASN A 252 6.19 56.24 53.80
C ASN A 252 4.79 56.87 53.66
N THR A 253 4.69 58.20 53.79
CA THR A 253 3.46 58.99 53.90
C THR A 253 3.03 59.60 52.56
N ALA A 254 3.95 59.72 51.60
CA ALA A 254 3.70 60.21 50.24
C ALA A 254 3.03 59.14 49.36
N THR A 255 1.73 58.85 49.56
CA THR A 255 1.02 57.78 48.85
C THR A 255 -0.17 58.26 48.02
N MET A 256 -0.40 57.59 46.90
CA MET A 256 -1.61 57.69 46.11
C MET A 256 -2.26 56.30 46.08
N ASP A 257 -3.35 56.15 46.85
CA ASP A 257 -4.02 54.88 47.11
C ASP A 257 -5.35 54.80 46.36
N PHE A 258 -5.53 53.78 45.54
CA PHE A 258 -6.74 53.54 44.74
C PHE A 258 -7.45 52.31 45.29
N PHE A 259 -8.56 52.50 46.00
CA PHE A 259 -9.32 51.42 46.61
C PHE A 259 -10.17 50.66 45.59
N SER A 260 -10.64 49.47 45.99
CA SER A 260 -11.55 48.67 45.18
C SER A 260 -12.81 49.48 44.83
N GLY A 261 -13.16 49.54 43.54
CA GLY A 261 -14.26 50.36 43.04
C GLY A 261 -13.89 51.78 42.62
N ALA A 262 -12.65 52.23 42.83
CA ALA A 262 -12.18 53.51 42.29
C ALA A 262 -12.13 53.47 40.75
N ASP A 263 -12.61 54.52 40.09
CA ASP A 263 -12.59 54.69 38.62
C ASP A 263 -11.99 56.05 38.30
N VAL A 264 -10.67 56.08 38.13
CA VAL A 264 -9.90 57.32 38.03
C VAL A 264 -9.41 57.54 36.61
N LYS A 265 -9.68 58.72 36.06
CA LYS A 265 -9.11 59.18 34.79
C LYS A 265 -8.45 60.53 34.97
N ILE A 266 -7.20 60.65 34.56
CA ILE A 266 -6.47 61.92 34.54
C ILE A 266 -5.95 62.18 33.13
N ASP A 267 -6.48 63.22 32.51
CA ASP A 267 -6.15 63.65 31.15
C ASP A 267 -5.36 64.96 31.18
N ARG A 268 -4.12 64.93 30.68
CA ARG A 268 -3.21 66.07 30.50
C ARG A 268 -2.87 66.32 29.02
N THR A 269 -3.74 65.93 28.10
CA THR A 269 -3.53 66.02 26.64
C THR A 269 -3.08 67.41 26.17
N SER A 270 -3.49 68.49 26.83
CA SER A 270 -3.10 69.86 26.44
C SER A 270 -1.91 70.44 27.22
N SER A 271 -1.34 69.76 28.22
CA SER A 271 -0.30 70.30 29.11
C SER A 271 1.06 69.59 28.94
N THR A 272 2.17 70.33 29.12
CA THR A 272 3.53 69.77 29.24
C THR A 272 4.00 69.58 30.69
N ALA A 273 3.26 70.10 31.67
CA ALA A 273 3.63 69.99 33.07
C ALA A 273 3.40 68.58 33.62
N ASN A 274 4.23 68.20 34.59
CA ASN A 274 4.16 66.92 35.29
C ASN A 274 2.79 66.72 35.99
N LEU A 275 2.37 65.48 36.15
CA LEU A 275 1.25 65.11 36.99
C LEU A 275 1.59 65.28 38.47
N THR A 276 2.76 64.77 38.88
CA THR A 276 3.26 64.76 40.27
C THR A 276 4.74 65.10 40.35
N ASN A 277 5.24 65.37 41.57
CA ASN A 277 6.65 65.63 41.82
C ASN A 277 7.50 64.41 41.45
N THR A 278 8.80 64.65 41.23
CA THR A 278 9.82 63.63 40.93
C THR A 278 10.89 63.58 42.02
N GLY A 279 11.80 62.60 41.94
CA GLY A 279 12.94 62.41 42.84
C GLY A 279 12.48 62.00 44.24
N THR A 280 13.06 62.62 45.25
CA THR A 280 12.74 62.36 46.67
C THR A 280 11.32 62.77 47.04
N SER A 281 10.63 63.55 46.22
CA SER A 281 9.26 64.04 46.45
C SER A 281 8.19 63.26 45.67
N ALA A 282 8.55 62.21 44.93
CA ALA A 282 7.58 61.41 44.19
C ALA A 282 6.60 60.64 45.11
N PHE A 283 5.43 60.27 44.59
CA PHE A 283 4.48 59.41 45.32
C PHE A 283 4.83 57.92 45.18
N ALA A 284 4.42 57.11 46.16
CA ALA A 284 4.23 55.68 45.99
C ALA A 284 2.78 55.41 45.58
N TYR A 285 2.58 54.49 44.63
CA TYR A 285 1.27 54.23 44.05
C TYR A 285 0.78 52.83 44.41
N ASN A 286 -0.42 52.72 44.99
CA ASN A 286 -1.00 51.46 45.40
C ASN A 286 -2.41 51.31 44.82
N PHE A 287 -2.60 50.33 43.95
CA PHE A 287 -3.89 50.03 43.33
C PHE A 287 -4.44 48.74 43.92
N ALA A 288 -5.60 48.80 44.57
CA ALA A 288 -6.30 47.62 45.05
C ALA A 288 -6.96 46.87 43.90
N ASP A 289 -7.20 45.57 44.12
CA ASP A 289 -8.00 44.74 43.23
C ASP A 289 -9.40 45.36 42.99
N GLY A 290 -9.82 45.45 41.73
CA GLY A 290 -11.08 46.06 41.30
C GLY A 290 -11.07 47.58 41.14
N SER A 291 -9.90 48.23 41.20
CA SER A 291 -9.74 49.66 40.83
C SER A 291 -9.50 49.84 39.33
N ALA A 292 -9.78 51.02 38.80
CA ALA A 292 -9.50 51.44 37.43
C ALA A 292 -8.76 52.79 37.41
N PHE A 293 -7.75 52.88 36.54
CA PHE A 293 -6.92 54.07 36.35
C PHE A 293 -6.58 54.28 34.87
N GLU A 294 -6.94 55.44 34.34
CA GLU A 294 -6.57 55.89 32.99
C GLU A 294 -5.73 57.17 33.09
N LEU A 295 -4.55 57.16 32.47
CA LEU A 295 -3.65 58.30 32.41
C LEU A 295 -3.31 58.67 30.97
N ILE A 296 -3.51 59.94 30.64
CA ILE A 296 -3.09 60.54 29.36
C ILE A 296 -2.12 61.67 29.68
N SER A 297 -0.81 61.45 29.56
CA SER A 297 0.22 62.39 30.06
C SER A 297 1.56 62.23 29.35
N ASN A 298 2.42 63.27 29.42
CA ASN A 298 3.84 63.16 29.05
C ASN A 298 4.67 62.50 30.17
N GLN A 299 4.32 62.75 31.43
CA GLN A 299 4.94 62.08 32.56
C GLN A 299 4.23 60.74 32.77
N ASP A 300 4.98 59.65 32.63
CA ASP A 300 4.59 58.35 33.13
C ASP A 300 4.95 58.28 34.63
N VAL A 301 3.93 58.17 35.48
CA VAL A 301 4.12 58.05 36.93
C VAL A 301 4.30 56.61 37.38
N LEU A 302 4.06 55.63 36.51
CA LEU A 302 4.16 54.21 36.81
C LEU A 302 5.48 53.58 36.31
N SER A 303 6.30 54.34 35.59
CA SER A 303 7.63 53.94 35.11
C SER A 303 8.66 55.06 35.31
N GLY A 304 9.90 54.69 35.69
CA GLY A 304 11.04 55.60 35.72
C GLY A 304 11.79 55.65 37.07
N THR A 305 13.07 56.02 37.03
CA THR A 305 13.96 56.00 38.20
C THR A 305 13.58 57.01 39.29
N ASN A 306 12.95 58.13 38.90
CA ASN A 306 12.65 59.26 39.77
C ASN A 306 11.16 59.67 39.74
N THR A 307 10.27 58.92 39.11
CA THR A 307 8.85 59.32 38.93
C THR A 307 7.92 58.72 39.99
N ASN A 308 8.32 57.63 40.63
CA ASN A 308 7.62 57.01 41.76
C ASN A 308 8.59 56.45 42.81
N ARG A 309 8.07 56.21 44.02
CA ARG A 309 8.78 55.59 45.16
C ARG A 309 8.42 54.12 45.36
N GLY A 310 8.01 53.47 44.28
CA GLY A 310 7.44 52.13 44.29
C GLY A 310 5.99 52.14 43.87
N LEU A 311 5.58 50.98 43.38
CA LEU A 311 4.31 50.75 42.71
C LEU A 311 3.81 49.37 43.07
N GLN A 312 2.56 49.25 43.49
CA GLN A 312 1.89 47.97 43.66
C GLN A 312 0.55 48.02 42.94
N ILE A 313 0.28 47.03 42.08
CA ILE A 313 -0.97 46.92 41.34
C ILE A 313 -1.61 45.59 41.65
N GLY A 314 -2.80 45.65 42.25
CA GLY A 314 -3.57 44.51 42.70
C GLY A 314 -2.85 43.69 43.78
N SER A 315 -3.27 42.42 43.90
CA SER A 315 -2.73 41.48 44.87
C SER A 315 -2.22 40.18 44.27
N TYR A 316 -1.30 39.54 44.99
CA TYR A 316 -0.84 38.16 44.79
C TYR A 316 -0.70 37.48 46.15
N ASP A 317 -1.18 36.24 46.25
CA ASP A 317 -1.03 35.39 47.42
C ASP A 317 -0.40 34.04 47.01
N ALA A 318 0.52 33.52 47.80
CA ALA A 318 1.27 32.32 47.44
C ALA A 318 0.39 31.04 47.42
N LEU A 319 -0.76 31.02 48.11
CA LEU A 319 -1.67 29.86 48.12
C LEU A 319 -2.77 30.00 47.06
N THR A 320 -3.30 31.21 46.88
CA THR A 320 -4.49 31.46 46.05
C THR A 320 -4.17 32.09 44.69
N GLY A 321 -2.93 32.54 44.47
CA GLY A 321 -2.46 33.12 43.20
C GLY A 321 -2.80 34.61 43.06
N PHE A 322 -2.99 35.07 41.82
CA PHE A 322 -3.35 36.46 41.53
C PHE A 322 -4.80 36.76 41.92
N GLY A 323 -5.01 37.91 42.57
CA GLY A 323 -6.35 38.49 42.78
C GLY A 323 -6.98 39.02 41.49
N SER A 324 -8.10 39.76 41.59
CA SER A 324 -8.81 40.25 40.39
C SER A 324 -8.06 41.32 39.60
N GLY A 325 -7.05 41.98 40.19
CA GLY A 325 -6.20 42.98 39.56
C GLY A 325 -6.85 44.36 39.45
N ALA A 326 -6.10 45.33 38.94
CA ALA A 326 -6.60 46.68 38.64
C ALA A 326 -6.56 46.97 37.13
N LYS A 327 -7.54 47.70 36.61
CA LYS A 327 -7.60 48.11 35.21
C LYS A 327 -6.71 49.33 35.00
N ILE A 328 -5.61 49.20 34.27
CA ILE A 328 -4.69 50.31 34.00
C ILE A 328 -4.65 50.63 32.50
N ILE A 329 -4.96 51.87 32.13
CA ILE A 329 -4.85 52.38 30.76
C ILE A 329 -3.84 53.51 30.75
N LEU A 330 -2.73 53.34 30.03
CA LEU A 330 -1.72 54.39 29.87
C LEU A 330 -1.63 54.80 28.40
N GLN A 331 -1.71 56.10 28.14
CA GLN A 331 -1.65 56.68 26.80
C GLN A 331 -0.74 57.91 26.77
N ALA A 332 0.02 58.07 25.69
CA ALA A 332 0.79 59.30 25.48
C ALA A 332 -0.12 60.45 25.02
N ARG A 333 0.34 61.68 25.27
CA ARG A 333 -0.35 62.95 24.97
C ARG A 333 -0.81 63.15 23.52
N ALA A 334 -0.22 62.48 22.52
CA ALA A 334 -0.53 62.73 21.11
C ALA A 334 -2.04 62.54 20.81
N THR A 335 -2.64 63.42 20.00
CA THR A 335 -4.06 63.34 19.61
C THR A 335 -4.37 61.95 19.03
N GLY A 336 -5.14 61.15 19.78
CA GLY A 336 -5.51 59.79 19.41
C GLY A 336 -4.89 58.65 20.23
N GLY A 337 -4.20 58.91 21.35
CA GLY A 337 -3.72 57.87 22.27
C GLY A 337 -2.42 57.21 21.84
N GLY A 338 -1.34 57.99 21.76
CA GLY A 338 -0.03 57.54 21.25
C GLY A 338 0.76 56.60 22.18
N ILE A 339 1.89 56.10 21.68
CA ILE A 339 2.81 55.17 22.36
C ILE A 339 3.70 55.91 23.37
N ILE A 340 3.81 55.39 24.59
CA ILE A 340 4.67 55.91 25.67
C ILE A 340 6.14 55.65 25.33
N SER A 341 7.00 56.67 25.48
CA SER A 341 8.45 56.49 25.31
C SER A 341 9.06 55.78 26.52
N GLY A 342 9.76 54.67 26.31
CA GLY A 342 10.36 53.88 27.38
C GLY A 342 9.46 52.74 27.84
N ASN A 343 9.48 52.38 29.12
CA ASN A 343 8.59 51.35 29.66
C ASN A 343 7.24 51.95 30.06
N ALA A 344 6.16 51.16 30.06
CA ALA A 344 4.86 51.59 30.59
C ALA A 344 4.75 51.39 32.11
N ILE A 345 5.25 50.27 32.63
CA ILE A 345 5.29 49.98 34.06
C ILE A 345 6.65 49.42 34.39
N ASP A 346 7.33 49.98 35.41
CA ASP A 346 8.57 49.39 35.91
C ASP A 346 8.83 49.54 37.41
N ASN A 347 9.75 48.73 37.92
CA ASN A 347 10.28 48.84 39.27
C ASN A 347 11.70 49.45 39.29
N LEU A 348 12.06 50.28 38.30
CA LEU A 348 13.41 50.86 38.20
C LEU A 348 13.66 52.00 39.21
N THR A 349 12.70 52.29 40.09
CA THR A 349 12.85 53.28 41.17
C THR A 349 14.11 53.01 42.00
N THR A 350 14.91 54.05 42.22
CA THR A 350 16.08 54.00 43.12
C THR A 350 15.71 54.35 44.56
N ASN A 351 14.42 54.56 44.85
CA ASN A 351 13.98 54.99 46.17
C ASN A 351 13.97 53.82 47.16
N THR A 352 14.61 54.01 48.31
CA THR A 352 14.73 53.00 49.39
C THR A 352 13.63 53.12 50.45
N THR A 353 12.69 54.06 50.26
CA THR A 353 11.62 54.41 51.19
C THR A 353 10.31 54.52 50.41
N GLY A 354 9.21 53.98 50.92
CA GLY A 354 7.99 53.75 50.11
C GLY A 354 7.54 52.28 50.19
N ILE A 355 6.95 51.80 49.09
CA ILE A 355 6.70 50.36 48.88
C ILE A 355 8.03 49.59 48.84
N ASN A 356 9.11 50.22 48.35
CA ASN A 356 10.48 49.69 48.33
C ASN A 356 10.63 48.34 47.59
N ASN A 357 9.92 48.20 46.46
CA ASN A 357 9.96 47.01 45.62
C ASN A 357 10.90 47.15 44.40
N GLY A 358 11.78 48.16 44.41
CA GLY A 358 12.81 48.32 43.38
C GLY A 358 13.80 47.15 43.32
N ALA A 359 14.79 47.24 42.42
CA ALA A 359 15.71 46.14 42.13
C ALA A 359 16.51 45.59 43.33
N ALA A 360 16.90 46.46 44.26
CA ALA A 360 17.56 46.07 45.51
C ALA A 360 16.60 46.00 46.73
N GLY A 361 15.34 46.38 46.55
CA GLY A 361 14.38 46.51 47.63
C GLY A 361 13.82 45.17 48.14
N PRO A 362 13.49 45.04 49.45
CA PRO A 362 13.15 43.77 50.08
C PRO A 362 11.69 43.32 49.91
N THR A 363 10.85 44.09 49.23
CA THR A 363 9.42 43.77 49.02
C THR A 363 9.17 43.24 47.61
N ASP A 364 8.15 42.40 47.47
CA ASP A 364 7.78 41.76 46.20
C ASP A 364 7.35 42.78 45.15
N VAL A 365 7.63 42.50 43.88
CA VAL A 365 7.06 43.24 42.76
C VAL A 365 5.74 42.58 42.40
N ILE A 366 4.63 43.30 42.59
CA ILE A 366 3.28 42.79 42.28
C ILE A 366 2.63 43.74 41.29
N TYR A 367 2.53 43.30 40.04
CA TYR A 367 1.84 44.00 38.95
C TYR A 367 0.73 43.11 38.39
N ASN A 368 -0.47 43.22 38.94
CA ASN A 368 -1.64 42.44 38.58
C ASN A 368 -2.66 43.31 37.81
N LEU A 369 -2.57 43.32 36.49
CA LEU A 369 -3.46 44.06 35.60
C LEU A 369 -4.72 43.27 35.28
N ALA A 370 -5.88 43.88 35.47
CA ALA A 370 -7.19 43.33 35.16
C ALA A 370 -7.55 43.47 33.66
N THR A 371 -8.64 42.80 33.27
CA THR A 371 -9.21 42.91 31.93
C THR A 371 -9.57 44.36 31.58
N GLY A 372 -9.32 44.73 30.32
CA GLY A 372 -9.52 46.10 29.83
C GLY A 372 -8.36 47.06 30.15
N SER A 373 -7.27 46.57 30.74
CA SER A 373 -6.01 47.31 30.80
C SER A 373 -5.42 47.46 29.39
N ILE A 374 -4.77 48.59 29.11
CA ILE A 374 -4.14 48.88 27.82
C ILE A 374 -2.79 49.57 28.09
N LEU A 375 -1.70 48.91 27.70
CA LEU A 375 -0.35 49.47 27.79
C LEU A 375 0.26 49.58 26.40
N GLN A 376 0.68 50.78 26.00
CA GLN A 376 1.35 51.03 24.72
C GLN A 376 2.69 51.73 24.96
N ALA A 377 3.81 51.05 24.72
CA ALA A 377 5.15 51.55 25.06
C ALA A 377 6.19 51.26 23.97
N THR A 378 7.23 52.09 23.84
CA THR A 378 8.34 51.82 22.89
C THR A 378 9.38 50.84 23.44
N GLY A 379 9.44 50.67 24.76
CA GLY A 379 10.32 49.77 25.51
C GLY A 379 9.57 48.54 26.00
N ALA A 380 9.58 48.28 27.32
CA ALA A 380 8.81 47.19 27.91
C ALA A 380 7.38 47.62 28.31
N GLY A 381 6.37 46.79 28.08
CA GLY A 381 5.05 47.01 28.67
C GLY A 381 5.12 46.93 30.19
N ILE A 382 5.72 45.86 30.68
CA ILE A 382 6.04 45.66 32.11
C ILE A 382 7.52 45.28 32.24
N LEU A 383 8.28 45.99 33.05
CA LEU A 383 9.67 45.66 33.40
C LEU A 383 9.82 45.46 34.92
N ALA A 384 10.23 44.27 35.33
CA ALA A 384 10.53 43.95 36.71
C ALA A 384 11.94 43.37 36.85
N THR A 385 12.73 43.91 37.76
CA THR A 385 14.10 43.45 38.04
C THR A 385 14.32 43.22 39.53
N LYS A 386 15.04 42.17 39.90
CA LYS A 386 15.59 41.92 41.24
C LYS A 386 17.06 41.53 41.15
N ASN A 387 17.89 42.21 41.93
CA ASN A 387 19.34 42.01 41.97
C ASN A 387 19.74 40.72 42.70
N ALA A 388 21.02 40.35 42.57
CA ALA A 388 21.60 39.24 43.33
C ALA A 388 21.45 39.47 44.85
N GLY A 389 21.26 38.38 45.60
CA GLY A 389 21.08 38.42 47.07
C GLY A 389 19.67 38.81 47.53
N ASN A 390 18.73 39.14 46.63
CA ASN A 390 17.36 39.49 47.00
C ASN A 390 16.46 38.24 47.16
N ALA A 391 15.69 38.16 48.25
CA ALA A 391 14.78 37.06 48.55
C ALA A 391 13.29 37.34 48.18
N SER A 392 12.94 38.58 47.85
CA SER A 392 11.59 38.97 47.40
C SER A 392 11.34 38.50 45.97
N GLY A 393 10.09 38.18 45.65
CA GLY A 393 9.66 37.66 44.35
C GLY A 393 9.22 38.73 43.34
N ILE A 394 8.93 38.25 42.13
CA ILE A 394 8.33 39.01 41.02
C ILE A 394 7.05 38.29 40.59
N TYR A 395 5.91 38.96 40.70
CA TYR A 395 4.57 38.44 40.39
C TYR A 395 3.87 39.39 39.41
N LEU A 396 3.80 38.98 38.14
CA LEU A 396 3.29 39.79 37.05
C LEU A 396 2.08 39.10 36.43
N ARG A 397 0.94 39.78 36.31
CA ARG A 397 -0.19 39.32 35.51
C ARG A 397 -0.68 40.42 34.58
N SER A 398 -0.94 40.08 33.33
CA SER A 398 -1.72 40.93 32.42
C SER A 398 -2.93 40.18 31.88
N ALA A 399 -4.14 40.67 32.22
CA ALA A 399 -5.38 40.28 31.56
C ALA A 399 -5.85 41.32 30.51
N GLY A 400 -5.02 42.32 30.21
CA GLY A 400 -5.28 43.37 29.22
C GLY A 400 -4.36 43.30 28.00
N ASP A 401 -4.45 44.32 27.15
CA ASP A 401 -3.67 44.40 25.92
C ASP A 401 -2.36 45.18 26.14
N ILE A 402 -1.25 44.59 25.74
CA ILE A 402 0.09 45.21 25.77
C ILE A 402 0.61 45.31 24.35
N THR A 403 0.99 46.50 23.90
CA THR A 403 1.72 46.71 22.65
C THR A 403 3.06 47.37 22.97
N ALA A 404 4.15 46.62 22.85
CA ALA A 404 5.48 47.07 23.29
C ALA A 404 6.63 46.47 22.47
N ALA A 405 7.86 46.97 22.60
CA ALA A 405 9.01 46.26 22.05
C ALA A 405 9.19 44.92 22.78
N THR A 406 9.16 44.97 24.11
CA THR A 406 9.05 43.79 24.97
C THR A 406 7.73 43.81 25.74
N GLY A 407 6.86 42.81 25.65
CA GLY A 407 5.60 42.83 26.39
C GLY A 407 5.81 42.83 27.91
N ILE A 408 6.40 41.75 28.43
CA ILE A 408 6.77 41.60 29.83
C ILE A 408 8.25 41.23 29.90
N SER A 409 9.03 41.92 30.74
CA SER A 409 10.45 41.62 31.00
C SER A 409 10.67 41.39 32.48
N ALA A 410 11.09 40.19 32.88
CA ALA A 410 11.36 39.83 34.26
C ALA A 410 12.80 39.32 34.43
N THR A 411 13.61 40.06 35.18
CA THR A 411 14.98 39.66 35.52
C THR A 411 15.10 39.43 37.01
N HIS A 412 15.50 38.24 37.45
CA HIS A 412 15.64 37.94 38.87
C HIS A 412 16.93 37.17 39.19
N ASN A 413 17.93 37.87 39.72
CA ASN A 413 19.24 37.31 40.04
C ASN A 413 19.39 36.82 41.50
N GLY A 414 18.41 37.08 42.37
CA GLY A 414 18.30 36.51 43.72
C GLY A 414 17.49 35.21 43.83
N THR A 415 16.98 34.87 45.02
CA THR A 415 16.33 33.58 45.35
C THR A 415 14.79 33.58 45.35
N GLY A 416 14.13 34.75 45.31
CA GLY A 416 12.67 34.85 45.33
C GLY A 416 11.97 34.22 44.13
N ALA A 417 10.68 33.91 44.22
CA ALA A 417 9.95 33.28 43.10
C ALA A 417 9.71 34.26 41.93
N VAL A 418 9.57 33.74 40.71
CA VAL A 418 9.09 34.50 39.55
C VAL A 418 7.86 33.80 38.98
N SER A 419 6.72 34.50 38.97
CA SER A 419 5.46 34.03 38.39
C SER A 419 4.91 35.09 37.45
N ILE A 420 4.76 34.73 36.19
CA ILE A 420 4.23 35.58 35.14
C ILE A 420 2.96 34.93 34.61
N ALA A 421 1.87 35.68 34.50
CA ALA A 421 0.63 35.24 33.89
C ALA A 421 0.22 36.20 32.76
N ASN A 422 -0.01 35.68 31.56
CA ASN A 422 -0.63 36.42 30.48
C ASN A 422 -1.99 35.81 30.17
N ASN A 423 -3.05 36.56 30.47
CA ASN A 423 -4.43 36.22 30.17
C ASN A 423 -5.04 37.20 29.14
N GLY A 424 -4.23 38.10 28.57
CA GLY A 424 -4.63 39.08 27.56
C GLY A 424 -3.83 38.94 26.26
N THR A 425 -3.74 40.03 25.49
CA THR A 425 -3.00 40.05 24.21
C THR A 425 -1.69 40.84 24.37
N ILE A 426 -0.57 40.24 23.98
CA ILE A 426 0.72 40.93 23.89
C ILE A 426 1.12 41.05 22.43
N ASN A 427 1.23 42.27 21.89
CA ASN A 427 1.83 42.56 20.59
C ASN A 427 3.26 43.06 20.79
N SER A 428 4.24 42.39 20.17
CA SER A 428 5.66 42.65 20.40
C SER A 428 6.52 42.66 19.15
N THR A 429 7.64 43.40 19.20
CA THR A 429 8.64 43.48 18.11
C THR A 429 10.02 42.95 18.49
N THR A 430 10.29 42.75 19.78
CA THR A 430 11.55 42.17 20.30
C THR A 430 11.28 40.90 21.09
N ALA A 431 10.41 40.97 22.11
CA ALA A 431 10.03 39.83 22.93
C ALA A 431 8.59 39.95 23.42
N GLY A 432 7.77 38.90 23.33
CA GLY A 432 6.47 38.90 24.02
C GLY A 432 6.68 38.88 25.53
N ILE A 433 7.39 37.85 26.01
CA ILE A 433 7.85 37.74 27.39
C ILE A 433 9.36 37.45 27.39
N ALA A 434 10.14 38.22 28.13
CA ALA A 434 11.57 37.99 28.35
C ALA A 434 11.82 37.64 29.82
N ILE A 435 12.50 36.51 30.06
CA ILE A 435 12.92 36.08 31.41
C ILE A 435 14.44 35.93 31.48
N SER A 436 15.03 36.32 32.61
CA SER A 436 16.49 36.30 32.80
C SER A 436 16.91 36.06 34.24
N SER A 437 17.96 35.25 34.44
CA SER A 437 18.62 35.05 35.74
C SER A 437 20.10 34.74 35.55
N THR A 438 20.97 35.21 36.45
CA THR A 438 22.37 34.78 36.52
C THR A 438 22.55 33.41 37.18
N ALA A 439 21.58 32.95 37.99
CA ALA A 439 21.58 31.64 38.64
C ALA A 439 20.54 30.70 38.02
N ILE A 440 20.78 29.38 38.06
CA ILE A 440 19.79 28.36 37.66
C ILE A 440 18.50 28.58 38.45
N LYS A 441 17.40 28.80 37.74
CA LYS A 441 16.16 29.25 38.37
C LYS A 441 14.96 28.99 37.49
N SER A 442 14.10 28.07 37.93
CA SER A 442 12.79 27.87 37.32
C SER A 442 11.90 29.11 37.51
N MET A 443 11.31 29.58 36.41
CA MET A 443 10.35 30.69 36.37
C MET A 443 9.06 30.22 35.71
N THR A 444 7.94 30.47 36.37
CA THR A 444 6.62 30.08 35.86
C THR A 444 6.08 31.14 34.91
N VAL A 445 5.67 30.71 33.72
CA VAL A 445 4.96 31.53 32.74
C VAL A 445 3.63 30.83 32.43
N ASP A 446 2.53 31.34 32.97
CA ASP A 446 1.18 30.88 32.66
C ASP A 446 0.57 31.77 31.59
N ASN A 447 0.55 31.29 30.35
CA ASN A 447 -0.08 31.99 29.23
C ASN A 447 -1.50 31.46 28.97
N THR A 448 -2.12 30.74 29.92
CA THR A 448 -3.46 30.17 29.75
C THR A 448 -4.50 31.27 29.47
N GLY A 449 -5.17 31.15 28.32
CA GLY A 449 -6.12 32.14 27.82
C GLY A 449 -5.48 33.39 27.20
N GLY A 450 -4.15 33.52 27.26
CA GLY A 450 -3.39 34.61 26.65
C GLY A 450 -2.94 34.34 25.22
N ILE A 451 -2.74 35.43 24.48
CA ILE A 451 -2.21 35.45 23.11
C ILE A 451 -0.95 36.33 23.10
N ILE A 452 0.13 35.83 22.52
CA ILE A 452 1.34 36.62 22.26
C ILE A 452 1.55 36.69 20.75
N ASN A 453 1.50 37.88 20.17
CA ASN A 453 1.81 38.16 18.78
C ASN A 453 3.20 38.81 18.68
N ALA A 454 4.20 38.08 18.18
CA ALA A 454 5.55 38.58 17.94
C ALA A 454 5.77 38.82 16.44
N SER A 455 5.83 40.09 16.02
CA SER A 455 6.03 40.44 14.61
C SER A 455 7.50 40.46 14.16
N ALA A 456 8.41 40.48 15.14
CA ALA A 456 9.86 40.35 15.00
C ALA A 456 10.42 39.79 16.34
N GLY A 457 11.69 39.38 16.38
CA GLY A 457 12.32 38.87 17.60
C GLY A 457 11.79 37.49 18.03
N THR A 458 11.20 37.37 19.22
CA THR A 458 10.70 36.09 19.76
C THR A 458 9.42 36.25 20.59
N ALA A 459 8.49 35.29 20.61
CA ALA A 459 7.33 35.37 21.50
C ALA A 459 7.75 35.20 22.97
N ILE A 460 8.68 34.28 23.26
CA ILE A 460 9.31 34.13 24.57
C ILE A 460 10.84 34.10 24.42
N ASN A 461 11.54 34.91 25.22
CA ASN A 461 13.00 34.97 25.25
C ASN A 461 13.51 34.51 26.62
N VAL A 462 14.36 33.48 26.64
CA VAL A 462 14.94 32.91 27.85
C VAL A 462 16.43 33.21 27.88
N LEU A 463 16.84 34.07 28.79
CA LEU A 463 18.19 34.62 28.90
C LEU A 463 18.92 34.13 30.15
N GLY A 464 20.25 34.13 30.09
CA GLY A 464 21.09 33.66 31.19
C GLY A 464 20.80 32.20 31.54
N ASN A 465 20.66 31.92 32.84
CA ASN A 465 20.39 30.61 33.43
C ASN A 465 18.93 30.46 33.90
N ALA A 466 17.98 31.20 33.33
CA ALA A 466 16.57 31.04 33.68
C ALA A 466 16.00 29.73 33.08
N GLY A 467 15.31 28.93 33.88
CA GLY A 467 14.53 27.77 33.46
C GLY A 467 13.09 28.20 33.16
N LEU A 468 12.54 27.78 32.01
CA LEU A 468 11.19 28.16 31.58
C LEU A 468 10.20 27.06 31.98
N ASN A 469 9.16 27.39 32.72
CA ASN A 469 8.00 26.53 32.93
C ASN A 469 6.75 27.19 32.33
N LEU A 470 6.49 26.91 31.05
CA LEU A 470 5.41 27.49 30.27
C LEU A 470 4.17 26.60 30.29
N THR A 471 3.01 27.17 30.59
CA THR A 471 1.70 26.50 30.50
C THR A 471 0.71 27.32 29.68
N GLY A 472 0.02 26.67 28.74
CA GLY A 472 -1.16 27.21 28.08
C GLY A 472 -0.92 28.28 27.01
N GLY A 473 -2.00 28.64 26.33
CA GLY A 473 -2.08 29.82 25.47
C GLY A 473 -1.53 29.65 24.06
N THR A 474 -1.55 30.77 23.33
CA THR A 474 -1.14 30.83 21.92
C THR A 474 0.02 31.80 21.71
N LEU A 475 1.08 31.34 21.05
CA LEU A 475 2.20 32.15 20.58
C LEU A 475 2.08 32.27 19.05
N ASN A 476 1.81 33.46 18.53
CA ASN A 476 1.78 33.76 17.11
C ASN A 476 3.04 34.53 16.72
N THR A 477 3.71 34.08 15.66
CA THR A 477 4.87 34.78 15.11
C THR A 477 4.67 35.08 13.63
N SER A 478 5.28 36.15 13.14
CA SER A 478 5.33 36.50 11.72
C SER A 478 6.74 36.90 11.30
N ASN A 479 6.99 37.05 10.00
CA ASN A 479 8.32 37.36 9.46
C ASN A 479 9.38 36.35 9.98
N ALA A 480 10.54 36.83 10.40
CA ALA A 480 11.62 35.99 10.95
C ALA A 480 11.50 35.77 12.48
N ALA A 481 10.35 36.05 13.10
CA ALA A 481 10.20 35.94 14.56
C ALA A 481 10.09 34.48 15.03
N ASN A 482 10.79 34.16 16.13
CA ASN A 482 10.76 32.84 16.74
C ASN A 482 9.63 32.70 17.76
N GLY A 483 9.16 31.47 18.02
CA GLY A 483 8.22 31.20 19.11
C GLY A 483 8.92 31.33 20.45
N ILE A 484 9.87 30.44 20.73
CA ILE A 484 10.68 30.45 21.95
C ILE A 484 12.16 30.50 21.56
N THR A 485 12.92 31.40 22.17
CA THR A 485 14.38 31.45 22.02
C THR A 485 15.02 31.19 23.38
N ILE A 486 15.88 30.18 23.46
CA ILE A 486 16.68 29.85 24.64
C ILE A 486 18.14 30.22 24.35
N ALA A 487 18.72 31.06 25.20
CA ALA A 487 20.09 31.53 25.03
C ALA A 487 21.09 30.38 24.99
N ALA A 488 22.10 30.49 24.12
CA ALA A 488 23.02 29.38 23.82
C ALA A 488 23.79 28.82 25.04
N ALA A 489 24.05 29.66 26.04
CA ALA A 489 24.76 29.29 27.27
C ALA A 489 23.84 28.71 28.36
N ASN A 490 22.53 28.66 28.14
CA ASN A 490 21.58 28.14 29.12
C ASN A 490 21.63 26.61 29.15
N THR A 491 21.84 26.04 30.34
CA THR A 491 21.91 24.60 30.60
C THR A 491 20.78 24.12 31.52
N ASP A 492 19.80 24.96 31.81
CA ASP A 492 18.69 24.63 32.72
C ASP A 492 17.67 23.75 31.98
N THR A 493 16.72 23.22 32.76
CA THR A 493 15.59 22.47 32.26
C THR A 493 14.43 23.40 31.95
N HIS A 494 13.79 23.16 30.80
CA HIS A 494 12.64 23.90 30.33
C HIS A 494 11.47 22.94 30.10
N SER A 495 10.25 23.43 30.33
CA SER A 495 9.03 22.70 30.04
C SER A 495 8.01 23.59 29.35
N VAL A 496 7.33 23.04 28.36
CA VAL A 496 6.22 23.68 27.64
C VAL A 496 5.05 22.72 27.63
N THR A 497 3.93 23.18 28.17
CA THR A 497 2.74 22.35 28.38
C THR A 497 1.50 23.04 27.81
N ASP A 498 0.66 22.28 27.10
CA ASP A 498 -0.64 22.73 26.58
C ASP A 498 -0.58 24.05 25.77
N THR A 499 0.53 24.27 25.06
CA THR A 499 0.80 25.52 24.33
C THR A 499 0.64 25.31 22.82
N THR A 500 0.03 26.29 22.15
CA THR A 500 0.02 26.38 20.68
C THR A 500 1.03 27.41 20.20
N ILE A 501 1.92 27.03 19.27
CA ILE A 501 2.93 27.92 18.68
C ILE A 501 2.67 27.99 17.17
N ASN A 502 2.18 29.13 16.70
CA ASN A 502 1.90 29.40 15.28
C ASN A 502 3.05 30.22 14.68
N ILE A 503 3.76 29.63 13.72
CA ILE A 503 4.84 30.26 12.97
C ILE A 503 4.33 30.60 11.57
N ASN A 504 3.90 31.85 11.40
CA ASN A 504 3.31 32.36 10.15
C ASN A 504 4.34 33.02 9.21
N GLY A 505 5.64 32.86 9.49
CA GLY A 505 6.73 33.36 8.66
C GLY A 505 7.91 32.39 8.65
N SER A 506 9.12 32.88 8.36
CA SER A 506 10.35 32.09 8.23
C SER A 506 11.09 31.83 9.55
N GLY A 507 10.52 32.19 10.69
CA GLY A 507 11.13 31.99 12.00
C GLY A 507 11.15 30.52 12.45
N LYS A 508 11.67 30.29 13.67
CA LYS A 508 11.71 28.97 14.29
C LYS A 508 10.64 28.84 15.37
N ALA A 509 10.02 27.68 15.54
CA ALA A 509 9.15 27.45 16.69
C ALA A 509 9.93 27.52 17.99
N ILE A 510 11.07 26.82 18.04
CA ILE A 510 11.99 26.87 19.18
C ILE A 510 13.43 26.94 18.67
N SER A 511 14.15 27.99 19.07
CA SER A 511 15.58 28.20 18.77
C SER A 511 16.39 27.96 20.05
N LYS A 512 17.29 26.98 20.05
CA LYS A 512 18.10 26.60 21.22
C LYS A 512 19.48 26.04 20.83
N SER A 513 20.38 25.90 21.81
CA SER A 513 21.65 25.15 21.65
C SER A 513 21.50 23.67 22.05
N ASP A 514 22.57 22.88 21.90
CA ASP A 514 22.63 21.48 22.34
C ASP A 514 22.54 21.30 23.86
N ASN A 515 22.92 22.34 24.63
CA ASN A 515 22.99 22.26 26.09
C ASN A 515 21.63 22.44 26.78
N ALA A 516 20.65 23.01 26.09
CA ALA A 516 19.33 23.28 26.66
C ALA A 516 18.48 22.01 26.67
N VAL A 517 17.96 21.64 27.84
CA VAL A 517 17.08 20.47 28.01
C VAL A 517 15.63 20.92 28.01
N LEU A 518 14.82 20.38 27.11
CA LEU A 518 13.45 20.85 26.86
C LEU A 518 12.47 19.68 26.85
N THR A 519 11.43 19.73 27.68
CA THR A 519 10.33 18.78 27.67
C THR A 519 9.06 19.43 27.13
N LEU A 520 8.43 18.79 26.15
CA LEU A 520 7.18 19.22 25.53
C LEU A 520 6.05 18.25 25.89
N ASN A 521 4.95 18.80 26.42
CA ASN A 521 3.76 18.07 26.82
C ASN A 521 2.53 18.65 26.11
N ASN A 522 1.90 17.87 25.22
CA ASN A 522 0.74 18.33 24.43
C ASN A 522 0.96 19.72 23.78
N THR A 523 2.14 19.91 23.20
CA THR A 523 2.50 21.15 22.49
C THR A 523 2.15 21.01 21.01
N HIS A 524 1.47 22.01 20.45
CA HIS A 524 1.04 22.05 19.06
C HIS A 524 1.79 23.15 18.33
N ILE A 525 2.65 22.77 17.39
CA ILE A 525 3.44 23.70 16.58
C ILE A 525 2.86 23.74 15.18
N ASN A 526 2.36 24.89 14.74
CA ASN A 526 1.80 25.08 13.41
C ASN A 526 2.75 25.92 12.56
N LEU A 527 3.18 25.40 11.41
CA LEU A 527 4.19 25.98 10.55
C LEU A 527 3.61 26.29 9.17
N VAL A 528 3.75 27.55 8.72
CA VAL A 528 3.52 27.92 7.31
C VAL A 528 4.83 27.74 6.55
N ASP A 529 5.81 28.65 6.73
CA ASP A 529 7.09 28.65 6.00
C ASP A 529 8.33 28.46 6.91
N GLY A 530 8.11 28.37 8.22
CA GLY A 530 9.16 28.33 9.22
C GLY A 530 9.72 26.92 9.48
N ILE A 531 10.57 26.84 10.50
CA ILE A 531 11.16 25.60 10.97
C ILE A 531 10.62 25.29 12.37
N GLY A 532 10.17 24.06 12.65
CA GLY A 532 9.78 23.67 14.00
C GLY A 532 11.01 23.60 14.90
N PHE A 533 11.89 22.66 14.59
CA PHE A 533 13.19 22.48 15.25
C PHE A 533 14.32 22.41 14.23
N ASP A 534 15.39 23.15 14.44
CA ASP A 534 16.68 22.95 13.75
C ASP A 534 17.69 22.15 14.58
N ASN A 535 17.35 21.90 15.85
CA ASN A 535 18.14 21.14 16.81
C ASN A 535 17.20 20.42 17.79
N VAL A 536 17.25 19.07 17.79
CA VAL A 536 16.44 18.22 18.68
C VAL A 536 17.23 17.58 19.82
N THR A 537 18.54 17.85 19.92
CA THR A 537 19.39 17.39 21.04
C THR A 537 18.78 17.85 22.37
N GLY A 538 18.59 16.94 23.33
CA GLY A 538 18.00 17.29 24.63
C GLY A 538 16.51 17.67 24.61
N VAL A 539 15.80 17.42 23.49
CA VAL A 539 14.34 17.61 23.42
C VAL A 539 13.61 16.30 23.69
N THR A 540 12.75 16.30 24.70
CA THR A 540 11.87 15.20 25.06
C THR A 540 10.44 15.52 24.65
N PHE A 541 9.88 14.74 23.71
CA PHE A 541 8.46 14.77 23.38
C PHE A 541 7.70 13.78 24.26
N ALA A 542 7.33 14.22 25.46
CA ALA A 542 6.74 13.38 26.48
C ALA A 542 5.27 13.06 26.18
N SER A 543 4.83 11.88 26.61
CA SER A 543 3.40 11.53 26.63
C SER A 543 2.63 12.40 27.65
N SER A 544 1.44 12.87 27.27
CA SER A 544 0.59 13.69 28.13
C SER A 544 -0.85 13.13 28.18
N PRO A 545 -1.55 13.23 29.33
CA PRO A 545 -2.98 12.91 29.41
C PRO A 545 -3.85 13.73 28.46
N ASN A 546 -3.38 14.92 28.05
CA ASN A 546 -4.11 15.85 27.20
C ASN A 546 -3.92 15.58 25.70
N GLY A 547 -3.02 14.67 25.31
CA GLY A 547 -2.75 14.32 23.91
C GLY A 547 -1.27 14.16 23.58
N ARG A 548 -0.99 13.84 22.31
CA ARG A 548 0.36 13.78 21.75
C ARG A 548 0.82 15.18 21.35
N ASN A 549 2.14 15.38 21.28
CA ASN A 549 2.70 16.58 20.66
C ASN A 549 2.47 16.50 19.15
N ALA A 550 2.19 17.64 18.51
CA ALA A 550 1.97 17.70 17.07
C ALA A 550 2.76 18.84 16.44
N ILE A 551 3.40 18.56 15.31
CA ILE A 551 3.95 19.59 14.43
C ILE A 551 3.19 19.53 13.10
N ASN A 552 2.40 20.56 12.83
CA ASN A 552 1.57 20.66 11.64
C ASN A 552 2.23 21.62 10.64
N VAL A 553 2.51 21.15 9.43
CA VAL A 553 3.10 21.92 8.34
C VAL A 553 2.04 22.15 7.26
N SER A 554 1.56 23.39 7.13
CA SER A 554 0.51 23.75 6.17
C SER A 554 1.03 24.50 4.94
N GLY A 555 2.21 25.11 5.01
CA GLY A 555 2.89 25.78 3.89
C GLY A 555 4.12 24.99 3.39
N VAL A 556 5.21 25.70 3.10
CA VAL A 556 6.50 25.11 2.63
C VAL A 556 7.53 24.91 3.75
N GLY A 557 7.13 25.09 5.01
CA GLY A 557 7.98 24.94 6.19
C GLY A 557 8.51 23.52 6.41
N THR A 558 9.33 23.36 7.44
CA THR A 558 9.94 22.07 7.80
C THR A 558 9.73 21.77 9.29
N ALA A 559 9.11 20.64 9.64
CA ALA A 559 8.85 20.33 11.05
C ALA A 559 10.16 20.14 11.84
N VAL A 560 11.11 19.37 11.31
CA VAL A 560 12.44 19.19 11.91
C VAL A 560 13.51 19.28 10.82
N SER A 561 14.50 20.15 10.96
CA SER A 561 15.65 20.27 10.06
C SER A 561 16.96 20.19 10.83
N ALA A 562 17.45 18.98 11.10
CA ALA A 562 18.59 18.74 12.00
C ALA A 562 19.70 17.93 11.32
N ALA A 563 20.89 17.93 11.93
CA ALA A 563 21.97 17.02 11.55
C ALA A 563 21.63 15.58 11.96
N ASN A 564 22.13 14.59 11.22
CA ASN A 564 21.93 13.17 11.55
C ASN A 564 22.44 12.83 12.96
N THR A 565 23.55 13.42 13.39
CA THR A 565 24.09 13.23 14.74
C THR A 565 23.15 13.68 15.87
N ALA A 566 22.23 14.61 15.60
CA ALA A 566 21.21 15.02 16.56
C ALA A 566 19.96 14.13 16.51
N LEU A 567 19.74 13.42 15.40
CA LEU A 567 18.60 12.54 15.16
C LEU A 567 18.89 11.08 15.49
N ASP A 568 20.16 10.66 15.47
CA ASP A 568 20.58 9.32 15.86
C ASP A 568 20.26 9.10 17.35
N GLY A 569 19.43 8.10 17.64
CA GLY A 569 18.91 7.84 18.98
C GLY A 569 17.76 8.75 19.41
N TRP A 570 17.25 9.61 18.52
CA TRP A 570 16.05 10.40 18.78
C TRP A 570 14.81 9.50 18.85
N SER A 571 14.24 9.38 20.05
CA SER A 571 13.12 8.49 20.35
C SER A 571 11.97 9.27 20.99
N PRO A 572 11.20 10.07 20.20
CA PRO A 572 10.03 10.74 20.74
C PRO A 572 9.01 9.70 21.23
N GLU A 573 8.49 9.87 22.45
CA GLU A 573 7.46 8.97 23.00
C GLU A 573 6.10 9.22 22.32
N ALA A 574 5.80 10.50 22.07
CA ALA A 574 4.50 10.98 21.59
C ALA A 574 4.65 12.21 20.69
N LEU A 575 4.96 12.00 19.41
CA LEU A 575 5.07 13.04 18.39
C LEU A 575 4.37 12.65 17.08
N ASP A 576 3.51 13.54 16.59
CA ASP A 576 2.88 13.44 15.28
C ASP A 576 3.41 14.56 14.37
N LEU A 577 3.87 14.20 13.19
CA LEU A 577 4.25 15.15 12.15
C LEU A 577 3.17 15.13 11.07
N ASN A 578 2.44 16.23 10.89
CA ASN A 578 1.34 16.32 9.93
C ASN A 578 1.67 17.34 8.84
N ILE A 579 1.95 16.85 7.64
CA ILE A 579 2.36 17.64 6.49
C ILE A 579 1.17 17.74 5.52
N THR A 580 0.50 18.87 5.56
CA THR A 580 -0.70 19.20 4.76
C THR A 580 -0.43 20.22 3.66
N GLY A 581 0.74 20.87 3.70
CA GLY A 581 1.29 21.72 2.64
C GLY A 581 2.42 21.04 1.85
N ALA A 582 3.09 21.80 0.98
CA ALA A 582 4.25 21.34 0.20
C ALA A 582 5.58 21.32 0.99
N GLY A 583 5.50 21.35 2.32
CA GLY A 583 6.64 21.36 3.23
C GLY A 583 7.24 19.97 3.48
N LYS A 584 8.09 19.91 4.50
CA LYS A 584 8.84 18.70 4.88
C LYS A 584 8.53 18.28 6.32
N GLY A 585 8.44 16.98 6.57
CA GLY A 585 8.42 16.45 7.94
C GLY A 585 9.79 16.60 8.57
N ILE A 586 10.72 15.74 8.19
CA ILE A 586 12.10 15.77 8.69
C ILE A 586 13.06 15.99 7.51
N ASN A 587 13.93 16.99 7.62
CA ASN A 587 15.03 17.25 6.71
C ASN A 587 16.35 16.96 7.43
N VAL A 588 17.01 15.89 7.03
CA VAL A 588 18.26 15.44 7.65
C VAL A 588 19.45 16.00 6.89
N THR A 589 20.33 16.69 7.59
CA THR A 589 21.63 17.13 7.07
C THR A 589 22.73 16.19 7.57
N GLY A 590 23.75 15.88 6.75
CA GLY A 590 24.88 15.06 7.20
C GLY A 590 24.77 13.55 7.04
N GLY A 591 23.71 13.04 6.40
CA GLY A 591 23.63 11.63 5.98
C GLY A 591 22.41 10.87 6.46
N GLY A 592 22.53 9.55 6.59
CA GLY A 592 21.46 8.67 7.06
C GLY A 592 21.22 8.76 8.57
N VAL A 593 20.04 8.30 9.01
CA VAL A 593 19.55 8.37 10.41
C VAL A 593 19.05 7.03 10.92
N ASP A 594 19.24 6.75 12.20
CA ASP A 594 18.68 5.57 12.86
C ASP A 594 17.42 5.89 13.68
N PHE A 595 16.25 5.52 13.15
CA PHE A 595 14.95 5.57 13.82
C PHE A 595 14.45 4.20 14.28
N SER A 596 15.35 3.25 14.55
CA SER A 596 15.00 1.91 15.02
C SER A 596 14.15 1.90 16.31
N SER A 597 14.41 2.82 17.23
CA SER A 597 13.69 2.96 18.51
C SER A 597 12.55 4.00 18.49
N ALA A 598 12.45 4.83 17.45
CA ALA A 598 11.53 5.95 17.42
C ALA A 598 10.06 5.52 17.25
N ASN A 599 9.16 6.11 18.04
CA ASN A 599 7.71 6.02 17.85
C ASN A 599 7.20 7.19 17.00
N LEU A 600 7.65 7.21 15.74
CA LEU A 600 7.44 8.32 14.83
C LEU A 600 6.21 8.06 13.94
N MET A 601 5.21 8.95 14.02
CA MET A 601 4.11 9.00 13.05
C MET A 601 4.26 10.23 12.14
N VAL A 602 4.48 10.00 10.85
CA VAL A 602 4.57 11.05 9.83
C VAL A 602 3.40 10.90 8.87
N ASN A 603 2.51 11.87 8.82
CA ASN A 603 1.37 11.88 7.92
C ASN A 603 1.57 12.98 6.87
N VAL A 604 1.61 12.61 5.59
CA VAL A 604 1.71 13.52 4.46
C VAL A 604 0.46 13.37 3.62
N THR A 605 -0.35 14.42 3.52
CA THR A 605 -1.61 14.41 2.76
C THR A 605 -1.56 15.26 1.49
N ASN A 606 -0.52 16.10 1.35
CA ASN A 606 -0.29 16.91 0.17
C ASN A 606 0.70 16.22 -0.76
N SER A 607 0.38 16.13 -2.06
CA SER A 607 1.25 15.50 -3.06
C SER A 607 2.59 16.21 -3.25
N GLY A 608 2.68 17.50 -2.94
CA GLY A 608 3.94 18.26 -2.93
C GLY A 608 4.73 18.15 -1.63
N GLY A 609 4.16 17.54 -0.59
CA GLY A 609 4.82 17.35 0.70
C GLY A 609 5.78 16.17 0.70
N THR A 610 6.78 16.21 1.57
CA THR A 610 7.72 15.09 1.77
C THR A 610 7.82 14.71 3.24
N GLY A 611 7.70 13.42 3.57
CA GLY A 611 7.81 12.93 4.94
C GLY A 611 9.22 13.09 5.50
N LEU A 612 10.20 12.47 4.84
CA LEU A 612 11.61 12.49 5.22
C LEU A 612 12.48 12.87 4.01
N VAL A 613 13.42 13.80 4.19
CA VAL A 613 14.46 14.13 3.22
C VAL A 613 15.81 13.78 3.83
N ILE A 614 16.56 12.91 3.16
CA ILE A 614 17.90 12.46 3.59
C ILE A 614 18.93 13.02 2.63
N ASN A 615 19.77 13.95 3.08
CA ASN A 615 20.84 14.53 2.26
C ASN A 615 22.14 13.71 2.33
N ASP A 616 23.17 14.12 1.59
CA ASP A 616 24.50 13.51 1.64
C ASP A 616 25.20 13.66 2.98
N GLY A 617 25.78 12.55 3.44
CA GLY A 617 26.67 12.49 4.59
C GLY A 617 28.09 12.11 4.18
N ALA A 618 29.07 12.58 4.96
CA ALA A 618 30.48 12.28 4.74
C ALA A 618 30.85 10.83 5.11
N THR A 619 30.18 10.24 6.11
CA THR A 619 30.57 8.96 6.71
C THR A 619 29.41 7.96 6.91
N ASN A 620 28.18 8.43 7.14
CA ASN A 620 27.01 7.57 7.34
C ASN A 620 25.91 7.92 6.33
N ASN A 621 25.50 6.96 5.50
CA ASN A 621 24.39 7.12 4.55
C ASN A 621 23.30 6.05 4.76
N THR A 622 23.28 5.41 5.95
CA THR A 622 22.31 4.38 6.31
C THR A 622 21.14 4.99 7.05
N THR A 623 19.94 4.78 6.53
CA THR A 623 18.68 5.18 7.16
C THR A 623 17.92 3.93 7.61
N THR A 624 17.60 3.85 8.89
CA THR A 624 16.83 2.74 9.46
C THR A 624 15.47 3.25 9.93
N ILE A 625 14.40 2.64 9.41
CA ILE A 625 13.02 2.89 9.84
C ILE A 625 12.60 1.73 10.74
N GLY A 626 12.43 1.99 12.05
CA GLY A 626 12.05 0.99 13.04
C GLY A 626 10.61 0.47 12.90
N ALA A 627 10.30 -0.63 13.57
CA ALA A 627 8.98 -1.27 13.50
C ALA A 627 7.83 -0.39 14.03
N ASN A 628 8.12 0.57 14.90
CA ASN A 628 7.15 1.51 15.46
C ASN A 628 6.99 2.78 14.62
N ALA A 629 7.83 2.98 13.60
CA ALA A 629 7.75 4.14 12.73
C ALA A 629 6.74 3.89 11.61
N GLN A 630 5.80 4.83 11.44
CA GLN A 630 4.79 4.83 10.39
C GLN A 630 4.90 6.11 9.58
N ILE A 631 5.24 5.98 8.30
CA ILE A 631 5.30 7.09 7.35
C ILE A 631 4.13 6.90 6.37
N ASN A 632 3.08 7.68 6.55
CA ASN A 632 1.85 7.64 5.78
C ASN A 632 1.79 8.82 4.80
N ALA A 633 2.27 8.61 3.58
CA ALA A 633 2.36 9.60 2.52
C ALA A 633 1.70 9.12 1.21
N SER A 634 0.49 8.57 1.30
CA SER A 634 -0.21 8.05 0.11
C SER A 634 -0.42 9.15 -0.93
N GLY A 635 0.09 8.94 -2.15
CA GLY A 635 0.06 9.94 -3.22
C GLY A 635 1.09 11.08 -3.07
N ALA A 636 2.03 10.97 -2.14
CA ALA A 636 3.11 11.92 -1.88
C ALA A 636 4.46 11.20 -1.70
N THR A 637 5.53 11.96 -1.40
CA THR A 637 6.86 11.39 -1.15
C THR A 637 7.00 11.04 0.33
N ALA A 638 7.14 9.74 0.63
CA ALA A 638 7.40 9.27 1.98
C ALA A 638 8.85 9.58 2.40
N ILE A 639 9.80 9.17 1.57
CA ILE A 639 11.23 9.38 1.80
C ILE A 639 11.89 9.82 0.50
N ASN A 640 12.61 10.93 0.53
CA ASN A 640 13.46 11.41 -0.55
C ASN A 640 14.93 11.34 -0.12
N PHE A 641 15.67 10.39 -0.67
CA PHE A 641 17.12 10.33 -0.57
C PHE A 641 17.74 11.25 -1.61
N ALA A 642 18.06 12.47 -1.18
CA ALA A 642 18.69 13.50 -1.99
C ALA A 642 20.23 13.36 -2.00
N GLY A 643 20.86 14.04 -2.94
CA GLY A 643 22.31 14.05 -3.11
C GLY A 643 22.81 13.06 -4.17
N THR A 644 24.09 12.73 -4.11
CA THR A 644 24.83 11.96 -5.11
C THR A 644 25.48 10.69 -4.55
N ALA A 645 25.61 10.59 -3.22
CA ALA A 645 26.22 9.41 -2.59
C ALA A 645 25.25 8.22 -2.55
N GLY A 646 25.80 7.01 -2.61
CA GLY A 646 25.03 5.78 -2.40
C GLY A 646 24.43 5.72 -1.00
N LYS A 647 23.20 5.20 -0.90
CA LYS A 647 22.40 5.19 0.33
C LYS A 647 21.99 3.78 0.73
N THR A 648 21.77 3.59 2.02
CA THR A 648 21.19 2.35 2.54
C THR A 648 19.85 2.64 3.22
N LEU A 649 18.80 1.92 2.86
CA LEU A 649 17.51 1.91 3.56
C LEU A 649 17.30 0.56 4.25
N ASN A 650 17.18 0.56 5.57
CA ASN A 650 16.73 -0.60 6.34
C ASN A 650 15.30 -0.33 6.83
N ASN A 651 14.31 -0.93 6.17
CA ASN A 651 12.90 -0.76 6.53
C ASN A 651 12.39 -1.94 7.36
N GLN A 652 12.14 -1.69 8.65
CA GLN A 652 11.43 -2.60 9.55
C GLN A 652 9.99 -2.13 9.85
N GLY A 653 9.64 -0.90 9.45
CA GLY A 653 8.37 -0.25 9.77
C GLY A 653 7.37 -0.25 8.62
N GLN A 654 6.51 0.76 8.61
CA GLN A 654 5.52 0.98 7.55
C GLN A 654 5.84 2.25 6.78
N ILE A 655 6.07 2.11 5.47
CA ILE A 655 6.26 3.22 4.54
C ILE A 655 5.17 3.13 3.48
N ASN A 656 4.29 4.13 3.45
CA ASN A 656 3.27 4.30 2.43
C ASN A 656 3.54 5.62 1.70
N GLY A 657 3.59 5.62 0.37
CA GLY A 657 4.07 6.74 -0.44
C GLY A 657 5.41 6.46 -1.12
N ALA A 658 5.85 7.39 -1.97
CA ALA A 658 7.04 7.20 -2.80
C ALA A 658 8.33 7.24 -1.97
N VAL A 659 9.20 6.25 -2.16
CA VAL A 659 10.59 6.25 -1.73
C VAL A 659 11.46 6.51 -2.95
N VAL A 660 12.19 7.62 -2.96
CA VAL A 660 12.95 8.07 -4.12
C VAL A 660 14.42 8.19 -3.77
N PHE A 661 15.29 7.52 -4.52
CA PHE A 661 16.73 7.74 -4.50
C PHE A 661 17.11 8.58 -5.72
N ALA A 662 17.42 9.86 -5.49
CA ALA A 662 17.70 10.82 -6.57
C ALA A 662 19.13 10.71 -7.14
N ASN A 663 19.94 9.79 -6.64
CA ASN A 663 21.34 9.60 -7.02
C ASN A 663 21.47 8.48 -8.08
N ASN A 664 22.66 8.41 -8.71
CA ASN A 664 23.03 7.34 -9.66
C ASN A 664 24.10 6.40 -9.09
N ALA A 665 24.32 6.43 -7.77
CA ALA A 665 25.26 5.55 -7.09
C ALA A 665 24.57 4.23 -6.70
N THR A 666 25.35 3.22 -6.33
CA THR A 666 24.82 1.98 -5.76
C THR A 666 24.12 2.25 -4.43
N ASN A 667 22.85 1.86 -4.35
CA ASN A 667 22.02 1.90 -3.15
C ASN A 667 21.75 0.48 -2.64
N THR A 668 21.56 0.36 -1.33
CA THR A 668 21.19 -0.90 -0.67
C THR A 668 19.84 -0.73 0.00
N ILE A 669 18.88 -1.58 -0.35
CA ILE A 669 17.52 -1.55 0.17
C ILE A 669 17.25 -2.89 0.84
N ASN A 670 17.12 -2.87 2.16
CA ASN A 670 16.72 -4.01 2.96
C ASN A 670 15.31 -3.77 3.47
N ASN A 671 14.33 -4.48 2.92
CA ASN A 671 12.97 -4.46 3.40
C ASN A 671 12.72 -5.70 4.28
N ASN A 672 12.10 -5.46 5.43
CA ASN A 672 11.53 -6.47 6.32
C ASN A 672 10.20 -6.00 6.92
N GLY A 673 9.73 -4.82 6.52
CA GLY A 673 8.44 -4.24 6.91
C GLY A 673 7.51 -4.08 5.71
N THR A 674 6.67 -3.06 5.75
CA THR A 674 5.75 -2.73 4.65
C THR A 674 6.27 -1.56 3.83
N LEU A 675 6.32 -1.74 2.52
CA LEU A 675 6.53 -0.73 1.50
C LEU A 675 5.28 -0.71 0.59
N ALA A 676 4.32 0.15 0.92
CA ALA A 676 3.04 0.20 0.22
C ALA A 676 3.04 1.13 -1.00
N GLY A 677 3.94 2.11 -1.05
CA GLY A 677 4.10 3.00 -2.20
C GLY A 677 5.17 2.52 -3.18
N THR A 678 5.52 3.38 -4.14
CA THR A 678 6.60 3.10 -5.11
C THR A 678 7.97 3.25 -4.47
N LEU A 679 8.95 2.48 -4.96
CA LEU A 679 10.37 2.72 -4.69
C LEU A 679 11.08 2.90 -6.02
N THR A 680 11.85 3.96 -6.16
CA THR A 680 12.57 4.27 -7.40
C THR A 680 14.02 4.62 -7.09
N THR A 681 14.96 3.99 -7.80
CA THR A 681 16.38 4.33 -7.77
C THR A 681 16.88 4.85 -9.12
N GLY A 682 18.12 5.33 -9.16
CA GLY A 682 18.76 5.85 -10.38
C GLY A 682 19.45 4.77 -11.20
N SER A 683 20.57 5.10 -11.84
CA SER A 683 21.32 4.18 -12.71
C SER A 683 22.44 3.41 -11.98
N GLY A 684 22.30 3.17 -10.68
CA GLY A 684 23.30 2.52 -9.85
C GLY A 684 23.24 0.99 -9.97
N ASN A 685 24.29 0.28 -9.53
CA ASN A 685 24.18 -1.17 -9.35
C ASN A 685 23.52 -1.43 -8.00
N ASP A 686 22.19 -1.38 -7.93
CA ASP A 686 21.45 -1.39 -6.67
C ASP A 686 21.25 -2.80 -6.12
N VAL A 687 21.14 -2.91 -4.79
CA VAL A 687 20.89 -4.17 -4.09
C VAL A 687 19.56 -4.08 -3.37
N LEU A 688 18.63 -4.98 -3.67
CA LEU A 688 17.33 -5.11 -3.01
C LEU A 688 17.24 -6.46 -2.30
N THR A 689 16.99 -6.45 -0.99
CA THR A 689 16.71 -7.66 -0.21
C THR A 689 15.32 -7.56 0.41
N LEU A 690 14.44 -8.49 0.06
CA LEU A 690 13.12 -8.67 0.64
C LEU A 690 13.16 -9.86 1.60
N SER A 691 13.11 -9.59 2.90
CA SER A 691 13.04 -10.58 3.98
C SER A 691 11.65 -11.19 4.11
N ALA A 692 11.49 -12.23 4.94
CA ALA A 692 10.24 -12.98 5.07
C ALA A 692 9.01 -12.15 5.48
N SER A 693 9.19 -11.07 6.24
CA SER A 693 8.08 -10.19 6.65
C SER A 693 7.82 -9.04 5.67
N SER A 694 8.53 -9.00 4.54
CA SER A 694 8.44 -7.91 3.57
C SER A 694 7.10 -7.92 2.86
N VAL A 695 6.44 -6.77 2.84
CA VAL A 695 5.24 -6.54 2.03
C VAL A 695 5.49 -5.37 1.11
N SER A 696 5.65 -5.62 -0.19
CA SER A 696 5.90 -4.61 -1.22
C SER A 696 4.70 -4.53 -2.16
N GLN A 697 3.82 -3.55 -1.96
CA GLN A 697 2.54 -3.44 -2.69
C GLN A 697 2.62 -2.50 -3.91
N GLY A 698 3.55 -1.56 -3.90
CA GLY A 698 3.81 -0.68 -5.05
C GLY A 698 4.85 -1.27 -6.00
N LEU A 699 5.11 -0.54 -7.08
CA LEU A 699 6.21 -0.82 -8.00
C LEU A 699 7.55 -0.51 -7.32
N ILE A 700 8.45 -1.47 -7.33
CA ILE A 700 9.88 -1.25 -7.10
C ILE A 700 10.56 -1.15 -8.46
N ASP A 701 11.10 0.02 -8.78
CA ASP A 701 11.87 0.30 -9.99
C ASP A 701 13.32 0.59 -9.60
N LEU A 702 14.22 -0.32 -9.94
CA LEU A 702 15.64 -0.18 -9.61
C LEU A 702 16.46 0.50 -10.73
N GLY A 703 15.80 1.01 -11.77
CA GLY A 703 16.49 1.73 -12.85
C GLY A 703 17.56 0.89 -13.57
N ALA A 704 18.41 1.56 -14.36
CA ALA A 704 19.51 0.93 -15.09
C ALA A 704 20.68 0.57 -14.14
N GLY A 705 21.59 -0.28 -14.60
CA GLY A 705 22.70 -0.81 -13.78
C GLY A 705 22.56 -2.31 -13.58
N ASN A 706 23.60 -2.95 -13.05
CA ASN A 706 23.59 -4.38 -12.75
C ASN A 706 23.02 -4.57 -11.34
N ASN A 707 21.70 -4.71 -11.25
CA ASN A 707 21.00 -4.78 -9.98
C ASN A 707 20.96 -6.21 -9.43
N SER A 708 20.95 -6.33 -8.12
CA SER A 708 20.87 -7.60 -7.41
C SER A 708 19.63 -7.63 -6.52
N VAL A 709 18.66 -8.47 -6.86
CA VAL A 709 17.39 -8.64 -6.14
C VAL A 709 17.37 -9.99 -5.43
N THR A 710 17.15 -10.00 -4.12
CA THR A 710 16.93 -11.20 -3.32
C THR A 710 15.53 -11.20 -2.73
N ILE A 711 14.75 -12.24 -3.00
CA ILE A 711 13.39 -12.43 -2.46
C ILE A 711 13.40 -13.71 -1.62
N ASN A 712 13.19 -13.57 -0.31
CA ASN A 712 13.12 -14.71 0.59
C ASN A 712 11.67 -15.18 0.79
N ASN A 713 11.52 -16.45 1.16
CA ASN A 713 10.23 -17.03 1.50
C ASN A 713 9.44 -16.19 2.51
N GLY A 714 8.13 -16.01 2.27
CA GLY A 714 7.25 -15.17 3.08
C GLY A 714 7.04 -13.75 2.51
N ALA A 715 7.96 -13.27 1.66
CA ALA A 715 7.83 -11.94 1.07
C ALA A 715 6.61 -11.84 0.13
N SER A 716 5.94 -10.69 0.14
CA SER A 716 4.89 -10.34 -0.81
C SER A 716 5.37 -9.22 -1.73
N VAL A 717 5.27 -9.44 -3.05
CA VAL A 717 5.84 -8.58 -4.09
C VAL A 717 4.82 -8.33 -5.19
N ALA A 718 4.41 -7.08 -5.35
CA ALA A 718 3.50 -6.69 -6.43
C ALA A 718 4.22 -6.57 -7.79
N ALA A 719 5.28 -5.78 -7.87
CA ALA A 719 6.09 -5.66 -9.08
C ALA A 719 7.51 -5.19 -8.78
N ILE A 720 8.48 -5.77 -9.48
CA ILE A 720 9.86 -5.31 -9.54
C ILE A 720 10.25 -5.14 -11.01
N VAL A 721 10.78 -3.98 -11.34
CA VAL A 721 11.36 -3.66 -12.64
C VAL A 721 12.81 -3.26 -12.43
N THR A 722 13.71 -3.83 -13.23
CA THR A 722 15.05 -3.30 -13.45
C THR A 722 15.14 -2.78 -14.89
N GLY A 723 16.09 -1.88 -15.13
CA GLY A 723 16.30 -1.17 -16.38
C GLY A 723 17.29 -1.89 -17.31
N ALA A 724 18.20 -1.15 -17.93
CA ALA A 724 19.25 -1.75 -18.74
C ALA A 724 20.44 -2.17 -17.86
N GLY A 725 20.92 -3.41 -17.98
CA GLY A 725 22.03 -3.97 -17.20
C GLY A 725 21.97 -5.49 -17.14
N ASP A 726 23.00 -6.12 -16.57
CA ASP A 726 23.00 -7.56 -16.30
C ASP A 726 22.49 -7.80 -14.88
N ASP A 727 21.17 -7.92 -14.73
CA ASP A 727 20.49 -8.04 -13.45
C ASP A 727 20.42 -9.49 -12.94
N ILE A 728 20.50 -9.66 -11.62
CA ILE A 728 20.41 -10.95 -10.95
C ILE A 728 19.25 -10.94 -9.95
N PHE A 729 18.29 -11.82 -10.15
CA PHE A 729 17.21 -12.10 -9.21
C PHE A 729 17.46 -13.45 -8.55
N THR A 730 17.33 -13.53 -7.22
CA THR A 730 17.51 -14.75 -6.44
C THR A 730 16.31 -14.95 -5.52
N LEU A 731 15.56 -16.01 -5.75
CA LEU A 731 14.38 -16.41 -4.99
C LEU A 731 14.76 -17.61 -4.11
N ASN A 732 14.71 -17.44 -2.79
CA ASN A 732 15.23 -18.42 -1.84
C ASN A 732 14.11 -19.08 -1.03
N ASN A 733 14.12 -20.41 -1.02
CA ASN A 733 13.35 -21.26 -0.11
C ASN A 733 11.83 -21.05 -0.20
N LEU A 734 11.29 -20.67 -1.37
CA LEU A 734 9.87 -20.40 -1.51
C LEU A 734 9.07 -21.65 -1.13
N THR A 735 7.95 -21.44 -0.44
CA THR A 735 7.02 -22.52 -0.09
C THR A 735 5.62 -22.16 -0.57
N LEU A 736 4.89 -23.17 -1.06
CA LEU A 736 3.56 -23.02 -1.64
C LEU A 736 2.64 -22.14 -0.80
N GLY A 737 2.15 -21.05 -1.39
CA GLY A 737 1.18 -20.14 -0.78
C GLY A 737 1.74 -19.17 0.26
N ASN A 738 3.05 -19.18 0.53
CA ASN A 738 3.67 -18.33 1.55
C ASN A 738 4.31 -17.05 0.97
N THR A 739 4.72 -17.08 -0.29
CA THR A 739 5.23 -15.91 -1.04
C THR A 739 4.23 -15.52 -2.09
N TYR A 740 3.96 -14.22 -2.23
CA TYR A 740 3.15 -13.69 -3.34
C TYR A 740 4.08 -13.02 -4.35
N LEU A 741 4.18 -13.60 -5.55
CA LEU A 741 4.98 -13.05 -6.66
C LEU A 741 4.07 -12.46 -7.73
N GLY A 742 4.13 -11.15 -7.91
CA GLY A 742 3.49 -10.45 -9.02
C GLY A 742 4.38 -10.43 -10.27
N SER A 743 4.74 -9.25 -10.77
CA SER A 743 5.58 -9.12 -11.97
C SER A 743 7.06 -8.91 -11.64
N LEU A 744 7.94 -9.74 -12.19
CA LEU A 744 9.38 -9.55 -12.19
C LEU A 744 9.82 -9.29 -13.64
N ASN A 745 10.35 -8.10 -13.90
CA ASN A 745 10.82 -7.70 -15.21
C ASN A 745 12.25 -7.20 -15.11
N ALA A 746 13.19 -7.93 -15.71
CA ALA A 746 14.60 -7.58 -15.62
C ALA A 746 15.08 -6.56 -16.68
N GLY A 747 14.17 -5.93 -17.43
CA GLY A 747 14.54 -4.91 -18.40
C GLY A 747 15.42 -5.44 -19.53
N GLY A 748 16.50 -4.72 -19.90
CA GLY A 748 17.35 -5.08 -21.03
C GLY A 748 18.76 -5.49 -20.63
N GLY A 749 19.19 -6.69 -21.01
CA GLY A 749 20.55 -7.19 -20.75
C GLY A 749 20.60 -8.70 -20.59
N ASN A 750 21.73 -9.24 -20.13
CA ASN A 750 21.89 -10.68 -19.89
C ASN A 750 21.45 -11.05 -18.46
N ASN A 751 20.14 -10.97 -18.26
CA ASN A 751 19.54 -11.12 -16.93
C ASN A 751 19.41 -12.57 -16.48
N THR A 752 19.57 -12.80 -15.18
CA THR A 752 19.49 -14.14 -14.56
C THR A 752 18.48 -14.16 -13.40
N LEU A 753 17.60 -15.15 -13.41
CA LEU A 753 16.69 -15.48 -12.30
C LEU A 753 17.08 -16.84 -11.72
N ASN A 754 17.37 -16.91 -10.43
CA ASN A 754 17.68 -18.14 -9.72
C ASN A 754 16.55 -18.48 -8.74
N PHE A 755 15.92 -19.64 -8.90
CA PHE A 755 15.12 -20.26 -7.85
C PHE A 755 15.99 -21.27 -7.11
N ASN A 756 16.18 -21.07 -5.81
CA ASN A 756 16.98 -21.94 -4.96
C ASN A 756 16.09 -22.65 -3.95
N THR A 757 16.15 -23.98 -3.93
CA THR A 757 15.48 -24.83 -2.92
C THR A 757 14.00 -24.47 -2.73
N SER A 758 13.28 -24.20 -3.83
CA SER A 758 11.95 -23.59 -3.80
C SER A 758 10.86 -24.57 -4.24
N THR A 759 9.68 -24.48 -3.65
CA THR A 759 8.46 -25.18 -4.08
C THR A 759 7.32 -24.20 -4.17
N ASP A 760 6.84 -23.90 -5.37
CA ASP A 760 5.76 -22.92 -5.54
C ASP A 760 4.90 -23.17 -6.80
N THR A 761 3.68 -22.60 -6.79
CA THR A 761 2.80 -22.53 -7.94
C THR A 761 2.58 -21.07 -8.32
N LEU A 762 3.11 -20.66 -9.47
CA LEU A 762 2.92 -19.32 -9.97
C LEU A 762 1.46 -19.12 -10.33
N VAL A 763 0.85 -18.06 -9.81
CA VAL A 763 -0.54 -17.72 -10.12
C VAL A 763 -0.66 -17.16 -11.54
N ALA A 764 -1.88 -17.14 -12.07
CA ALA A 764 -2.16 -16.69 -13.43
C ALA A 764 -1.82 -15.21 -13.71
N THR A 765 -1.49 -14.41 -12.69
CA THR A 765 -1.04 -13.02 -12.82
C THR A 765 0.47 -12.84 -12.65
N THR A 766 1.22 -13.86 -12.21
CA THR A 766 2.68 -13.76 -12.03
C THR A 766 3.37 -13.69 -13.39
N ARG A 767 4.21 -12.68 -13.62
CA ARG A 767 4.95 -12.52 -14.89
C ARG A 767 6.45 -12.54 -14.64
N ILE A 768 7.18 -13.44 -15.28
CA ILE A 768 8.64 -13.49 -15.31
C ILE A 768 9.07 -13.08 -16.71
N GLN A 769 9.66 -11.88 -16.81
CA GLN A 769 9.90 -11.21 -18.09
C GLN A 769 11.36 -10.77 -18.23
N ASN A 770 11.85 -10.85 -19.47
CA ASN A 770 13.17 -10.38 -19.89
C ASN A 770 14.35 -11.00 -19.13
N PHE A 771 14.21 -12.25 -18.69
CA PHE A 771 15.31 -13.06 -18.19
C PHE A 771 15.94 -13.85 -19.33
N THR A 772 17.25 -13.72 -19.51
CA THR A 772 18.00 -14.56 -20.47
C THR A 772 18.16 -15.97 -19.91
N ASN A 773 18.41 -16.08 -18.60
CA ASN A 773 18.58 -17.35 -17.90
C ASN A 773 17.63 -17.44 -16.69
N ILE A 774 16.90 -18.54 -16.58
CA ILE A 774 16.03 -18.88 -15.44
C ILE A 774 16.50 -20.24 -14.91
N ASN A 775 17.19 -20.24 -13.78
CA ASN A 775 17.79 -21.42 -13.18
C ASN A 775 16.91 -21.96 -12.07
N LEU A 776 16.52 -23.24 -12.18
CA LEU A 776 15.85 -24.00 -11.13
C LEU A 776 16.91 -24.90 -10.47
N ASN A 777 17.29 -24.55 -9.23
CA ASN A 777 18.26 -25.28 -8.43
C ASN A 777 17.54 -25.96 -7.27
N THR A 778 17.39 -27.29 -7.32
CA THR A 778 16.61 -28.10 -6.37
C THR A 778 15.21 -27.49 -6.14
N THR A 779 14.52 -27.17 -7.22
CA THR A 779 13.27 -26.40 -7.22
C THR A 779 12.12 -27.15 -7.90
N ASP A 780 10.95 -27.13 -7.28
CA ASP A 780 9.68 -27.58 -7.86
C ASP A 780 8.79 -26.37 -8.17
N LEU A 781 8.75 -25.97 -9.45
CA LEU A 781 8.00 -24.82 -9.91
C LEU A 781 6.82 -25.25 -10.79
N THR A 782 5.62 -24.83 -10.43
CA THR A 782 4.41 -25.07 -11.24
C THR A 782 3.96 -23.78 -11.92
N LEU A 783 3.75 -23.82 -13.23
CA LEU A 783 3.19 -22.74 -14.05
C LEU A 783 1.69 -22.95 -14.24
N SER A 784 0.92 -21.88 -14.05
CA SER A 784 -0.53 -21.87 -14.22
C SER A 784 -1.00 -21.21 -15.51
N ASP A 785 -0.14 -20.40 -16.14
CA ASP A 785 -0.48 -19.58 -17.30
C ASP A 785 0.69 -19.50 -18.29
N ALA A 786 0.40 -19.44 -19.59
CA ALA A 786 1.40 -19.40 -20.66
C ALA A 786 2.29 -18.13 -20.58
N ALA A 787 1.80 -17.04 -20.00
CA ALA A 787 2.56 -15.82 -19.79
C ALA A 787 3.34 -15.79 -18.46
N ASN A 788 3.34 -16.88 -17.67
CA ASN A 788 4.17 -16.93 -16.46
C ASN A 788 5.66 -16.74 -16.78
N ILE A 789 6.15 -17.37 -17.86
CA ILE A 789 7.51 -17.19 -18.36
C ILE A 789 7.41 -16.72 -19.81
N SER A 790 7.85 -15.49 -20.10
CA SER A 790 7.70 -14.91 -21.44
C SER A 790 8.80 -15.31 -22.43
N GLY A 791 9.83 -16.03 -21.98
CA GLY A 791 10.98 -16.44 -22.80
C GLY A 791 12.19 -16.83 -21.94
N GLY A 792 13.35 -16.95 -22.59
CA GLY A 792 14.62 -17.24 -21.93
C GLY A 792 14.95 -18.73 -21.80
N ASN A 793 16.17 -19.01 -21.35
CA ASN A 793 16.68 -20.35 -21.09
C ASN A 793 16.25 -20.82 -19.70
N VAL A 794 15.38 -21.82 -19.62
CA VAL A 794 14.91 -22.41 -18.36
C VAL A 794 15.74 -23.66 -18.06
N ASN A 795 16.72 -23.52 -17.16
CA ASN A 795 17.69 -24.56 -16.79
C ASN A 795 17.21 -25.33 -15.56
N LEU A 796 17.05 -26.65 -15.68
CA LEU A 796 16.67 -27.54 -14.57
C LEU A 796 17.87 -28.37 -14.13
N ASP A 797 18.27 -28.27 -12.86
CA ASP A 797 19.17 -29.26 -12.28
C ASP A 797 18.47 -30.63 -12.11
N SER A 798 19.24 -31.68 -11.81
CA SER A 798 18.72 -33.05 -11.70
C SER A 798 17.69 -33.25 -10.58
N ASN A 799 17.59 -32.32 -9.63
CA ASN A 799 16.67 -32.37 -8.50
C ASN A 799 15.46 -31.44 -8.71
N SER A 800 15.35 -30.77 -9.84
CA SER A 800 14.31 -29.80 -10.12
C SER A 800 13.18 -30.37 -10.98
N ARG A 801 12.00 -29.80 -10.80
CA ARG A 801 10.79 -30.07 -11.57
C ARG A 801 10.15 -28.77 -12.05
N LEU A 802 9.87 -28.69 -13.35
CA LEU A 802 9.00 -27.66 -13.93
C LEU A 802 7.67 -28.31 -14.30
N ALA A 803 6.56 -27.88 -13.71
CA ALA A 803 5.24 -28.44 -13.97
C ALA A 803 4.31 -27.44 -14.68
N PHE A 804 3.44 -27.96 -15.54
CA PHE A 804 2.38 -27.22 -16.22
C PHE A 804 1.06 -27.78 -15.71
N ASN A 805 0.30 -26.98 -14.94
CA ASN A 805 -0.90 -27.49 -14.27
C ASN A 805 -2.14 -27.47 -15.17
N GLN A 806 -3.29 -27.84 -14.58
CA GLN A 806 -4.60 -27.91 -15.24
C GLN A 806 -5.11 -26.60 -15.87
N THR A 807 -4.57 -25.44 -15.49
CA THR A 807 -4.96 -24.14 -16.09
C THR A 807 -3.99 -23.67 -17.16
N PHE A 808 -2.80 -24.29 -17.25
CA PHE A 808 -1.85 -23.96 -18.29
C PHE A 808 -2.37 -24.41 -19.65
N ASN A 809 -2.64 -23.46 -20.53
CA ASN A 809 -3.11 -23.73 -21.89
C ASN A 809 -2.44 -22.78 -22.87
N GLY A 810 -1.48 -23.29 -23.65
CA GLY A 810 -0.87 -22.54 -24.74
C GLY A 810 0.61 -22.81 -24.95
N LEU A 811 1.29 -21.78 -25.46
CA LEU A 811 2.69 -21.84 -25.84
C LEU A 811 3.61 -21.69 -24.64
N PHE A 812 4.54 -22.63 -24.46
CA PHE A 812 5.69 -22.40 -23.59
C PHE A 812 6.77 -21.67 -24.38
N ALA A 813 6.94 -20.38 -24.08
CA ALA A 813 7.88 -19.50 -24.78
C ALA A 813 9.34 -19.66 -24.34
N GLY A 814 9.59 -20.37 -23.24
CA GLY A 814 10.95 -20.67 -22.76
C GLY A 814 11.65 -21.75 -23.59
N THR A 815 12.98 -21.76 -23.54
CA THR A 815 13.82 -22.85 -24.03
C THR A 815 14.19 -23.72 -22.84
N LEU A 816 13.69 -24.95 -22.78
CA LEU A 816 13.98 -25.85 -21.67
C LEU A 816 15.38 -26.48 -21.81
N LEU A 817 16.15 -26.56 -20.72
CA LEU A 817 17.51 -27.09 -20.67
C LEU A 817 17.74 -27.88 -19.36
N GLY A 818 18.84 -28.62 -19.29
CA GLY A 818 19.25 -29.35 -18.08
C GLY A 818 18.74 -30.80 -18.00
N THR A 819 18.74 -31.37 -16.81
CA THR A 819 18.56 -32.82 -16.56
C THR A 819 17.43 -33.18 -15.58
N GLY A 820 16.68 -32.17 -15.10
CA GLY A 820 15.52 -32.37 -14.22
C GLY A 820 14.27 -32.92 -14.92
N ASN A 821 13.10 -32.71 -14.30
CA ASN A 821 11.81 -33.19 -14.81
C ASN A 821 10.93 -32.06 -15.34
N ALA A 822 10.34 -32.22 -16.51
CA ALA A 822 9.28 -31.36 -17.02
C ALA A 822 7.96 -32.13 -17.05
N ASN A 823 6.97 -31.68 -16.29
CA ASN A 823 5.73 -32.39 -16.05
C ASN A 823 4.54 -31.65 -16.65
N VAL A 824 3.86 -32.24 -17.62
CA VAL A 824 2.55 -31.78 -18.08
C VAL A 824 1.50 -32.52 -17.25
N LEU A 825 0.91 -31.84 -16.26
CA LEU A 825 -0.06 -32.43 -15.35
C LEU A 825 -1.41 -32.65 -16.05
N ALA A 826 -2.32 -33.35 -15.39
CA ALA A 826 -3.68 -33.58 -15.89
C ALA A 826 -4.37 -32.27 -16.30
N GLN A 827 -4.95 -32.25 -17.51
CA GLN A 827 -5.59 -31.09 -18.17
C GLN A 827 -4.65 -29.94 -18.58
N GLY A 828 -3.35 -30.01 -18.27
CA GLY A 828 -2.38 -29.07 -18.82
C GLY A 828 -2.24 -29.28 -20.33
N ASN A 829 -2.23 -28.18 -21.09
CA ASN A 829 -2.08 -28.19 -22.54
C ASN A 829 -0.89 -27.32 -22.96
N VAL A 830 0.21 -27.95 -23.32
CA VAL A 830 1.49 -27.29 -23.60
C VAL A 830 1.86 -27.46 -25.06
N THR A 831 2.14 -26.37 -25.74
CA THR A 831 2.78 -26.36 -27.07
C THR A 831 4.21 -25.85 -26.93
N LEU A 832 5.18 -26.59 -27.44
CA LEU A 832 6.59 -26.16 -27.43
C LEU A 832 6.86 -25.20 -28.58
N GLN A 833 7.60 -24.12 -28.29
CA GLN A 833 8.02 -23.15 -29.30
C GLN A 833 9.43 -23.41 -29.82
N ASN A 834 10.39 -23.49 -28.90
CA ASN A 834 11.81 -23.38 -29.23
C ASN A 834 12.50 -24.73 -29.30
N ALA A 835 13.59 -24.78 -30.08
CA ALA A 835 14.53 -25.88 -30.04
C ALA A 835 15.17 -25.97 -28.63
N SER A 836 15.46 -27.18 -28.19
CA SER A 836 15.91 -27.48 -26.83
C SER A 836 17.00 -28.55 -26.85
N THR A 837 17.95 -28.45 -25.93
CA THR A 837 18.92 -29.51 -25.62
C THR A 837 18.61 -30.16 -24.27
N PHE A 838 17.35 -30.15 -23.85
CA PHE A 838 16.91 -30.77 -22.60
C PHE A 838 17.27 -32.26 -22.61
N ALA A 839 17.90 -32.71 -21.53
CA ALA A 839 18.41 -34.08 -21.35
C ALA A 839 17.77 -34.77 -20.13
N GLY A 840 16.71 -34.17 -19.59
CA GLY A 840 15.95 -34.70 -18.47
C GLY A 840 14.83 -35.65 -18.91
N ILE A 841 13.67 -35.54 -18.25
CA ILE A 841 12.48 -36.36 -18.54
C ILE A 841 11.28 -35.46 -18.76
N TRP A 842 10.53 -35.72 -19.84
CA TRP A 842 9.17 -35.23 -20.03
C TRP A 842 8.18 -36.24 -19.45
N ASN A 843 7.46 -35.86 -18.40
CA ASN A 843 6.36 -36.64 -17.83
C ASN A 843 5.04 -36.01 -18.30
N VAL A 844 4.24 -36.74 -19.07
CA VAL A 844 2.91 -36.29 -19.51
C VAL A 844 1.88 -37.15 -18.80
N ASP A 845 1.26 -36.58 -17.76
CA ASP A 845 0.30 -37.28 -16.91
C ASP A 845 -1.01 -37.56 -17.66
N GLN A 846 -1.80 -38.51 -17.16
CA GLN A 846 -3.12 -38.81 -17.73
C GLN A 846 -3.98 -37.54 -17.82
N GLY A 847 -4.51 -37.26 -19.02
CA GLY A 847 -5.30 -36.07 -19.32
C GLY A 847 -4.49 -34.81 -19.62
N GLY A 848 -3.16 -34.82 -19.45
CA GLY A 848 -2.27 -33.77 -19.95
C GLY A 848 -1.99 -33.93 -21.45
N THR A 849 -1.69 -32.83 -22.14
CA THR A 849 -1.36 -32.80 -23.57
C THR A 849 -0.08 -32.00 -23.83
N LEU A 850 0.90 -32.63 -24.48
CA LEU A 850 2.12 -31.99 -24.97
C LEU A 850 2.09 -31.97 -26.50
N THR A 851 2.43 -30.84 -27.11
CA THR A 851 2.48 -30.68 -28.57
C THR A 851 3.86 -30.18 -28.99
N ALA A 852 4.47 -30.91 -29.92
CA ALA A 852 5.70 -30.50 -30.61
C ALA A 852 5.48 -30.42 -32.12
N ASN A 853 6.13 -29.44 -32.73
CA ASN A 853 6.04 -29.13 -34.15
C ASN A 853 7.40 -29.25 -34.86
N ASN A 854 8.47 -29.63 -34.14
CA ASN A 854 9.80 -29.83 -34.69
C ASN A 854 10.61 -30.87 -33.89
N THR A 855 11.53 -31.58 -34.56
CA THR A 855 12.33 -32.67 -33.98
C THR A 855 13.33 -32.23 -32.93
N ASN A 856 13.76 -30.97 -32.96
CA ASN A 856 14.74 -30.43 -32.04
C ASN A 856 14.13 -29.86 -30.74
N GLN A 857 12.82 -30.02 -30.48
CA GLN A 857 12.16 -29.44 -29.31
C GLN A 857 12.25 -30.30 -28.04
N PHE A 858 12.57 -31.59 -28.17
CA PHE A 858 12.70 -32.51 -27.02
C PHE A 858 14.13 -32.68 -26.52
N GLY A 859 15.14 -32.20 -27.25
CA GLY A 859 16.53 -32.55 -26.98
C GLY A 859 16.74 -34.07 -26.95
N THR A 860 17.50 -34.53 -25.96
CA THR A 860 17.75 -35.96 -25.71
C THR A 860 16.88 -36.53 -24.58
N ALA A 861 15.90 -35.77 -24.10
CA ALA A 861 15.09 -36.15 -22.94
C ALA A 861 14.27 -37.42 -23.21
N ALA A 862 14.14 -38.27 -22.19
CA ALA A 862 13.20 -39.38 -22.23
C ALA A 862 11.76 -38.86 -22.08
N ILE A 863 10.79 -39.59 -22.63
CA ILE A 863 9.36 -39.23 -22.59
C ILE A 863 8.59 -40.37 -21.90
N SER A 864 8.01 -40.05 -20.73
CA SER A 864 7.07 -40.89 -20.01
C SER A 864 5.65 -40.40 -20.30
N LEU A 865 4.90 -41.17 -21.11
CA LEU A 865 3.64 -40.73 -21.71
C LEU A 865 2.45 -41.52 -21.14
N ALA A 866 1.70 -40.93 -20.22
CA ALA A 866 0.40 -41.43 -19.74
C ALA A 866 -0.78 -40.63 -20.33
N GLY A 867 -0.57 -39.36 -20.69
CA GLY A 867 -1.53 -38.48 -21.38
C GLY A 867 -1.41 -38.51 -22.90
N GLY A 868 -1.48 -37.34 -23.53
CA GLY A 868 -1.39 -37.16 -24.99
C GLY A 868 -0.10 -36.45 -25.42
N LEU A 869 0.53 -36.94 -26.49
CA LEU A 869 1.64 -36.29 -27.18
C LEU A 869 1.28 -36.12 -28.66
N ASN A 870 1.19 -34.87 -29.12
CA ASN A 870 0.97 -34.54 -30.53
C ASN A 870 2.30 -34.19 -31.21
N LEU A 871 2.64 -34.91 -32.27
CA LEU A 871 3.78 -34.61 -33.14
C LEU A 871 3.26 -34.13 -34.50
N ASN A 872 3.41 -32.84 -34.77
CA ASN A 872 2.98 -32.22 -36.02
C ASN A 872 4.19 -31.97 -36.93
N ALA A 873 4.08 -32.33 -38.22
CA ALA A 873 5.11 -32.06 -39.23
C ALA A 873 6.53 -32.55 -38.85
N MET A 874 6.61 -33.65 -38.09
CA MET A 874 7.88 -34.24 -37.64
C MET A 874 8.18 -35.52 -38.44
N PRO A 875 9.37 -35.66 -39.06
CA PRO A 875 9.74 -36.86 -39.81
C PRO A 875 10.18 -38.04 -38.92
N SER A 876 10.52 -37.80 -37.65
CA SER A 876 10.98 -38.86 -36.74
C SER A 876 10.89 -38.51 -35.27
N LEU A 877 10.87 -39.53 -34.42
CA LEU A 877 11.11 -39.45 -32.97
C LEU A 877 12.23 -40.43 -32.59
N ASN A 878 13.25 -40.00 -31.84
CA ASN A 878 14.35 -40.85 -31.39
C ASN A 878 14.54 -40.84 -29.86
N ASN A 879 13.60 -40.24 -29.14
CA ASN A 879 13.62 -40.12 -27.69
C ASN A 879 13.05 -41.40 -27.06
N ALA A 880 13.69 -41.89 -26.00
CA ALA A 880 13.19 -43.06 -25.25
C ALA A 880 11.74 -42.82 -24.83
N LEU A 881 10.84 -43.73 -25.18
CA LEU A 881 9.40 -43.57 -24.98
C LEU A 881 8.84 -44.70 -24.13
N THR A 882 8.14 -44.35 -23.06
CA THR A 882 7.45 -45.31 -22.17
C THR A 882 6.05 -44.83 -21.84
N GLY A 883 5.26 -45.68 -21.19
CA GLY A 883 3.90 -45.35 -20.73
C GLY A 883 2.79 -45.88 -21.63
N THR A 884 1.55 -45.56 -21.25
CA THR A 884 0.30 -46.13 -21.79
C THR A 884 -0.55 -45.12 -22.54
N GLY A 885 -0.06 -43.89 -22.70
CA GLY A 885 -0.80 -42.77 -23.27
C GLY A 885 -1.00 -42.83 -24.79
N LEU A 886 -1.43 -41.71 -25.36
CA LEU A 886 -1.68 -41.53 -26.79
C LEU A 886 -0.54 -40.73 -27.43
N LEU A 887 0.19 -41.36 -28.34
CA LEU A 887 1.09 -40.69 -29.27
C LEU A 887 0.34 -40.44 -30.59
N ASN A 888 -0.04 -39.20 -30.84
CA ASN A 888 -0.70 -38.78 -32.06
C ASN A 888 0.31 -38.15 -33.03
N ILE A 889 0.39 -38.69 -34.24
CA ILE A 889 1.34 -38.25 -35.26
C ILE A 889 0.54 -37.71 -36.44
N ASN A 890 0.81 -36.46 -36.81
CA ASN A 890 0.28 -35.87 -38.02
C ASN A 890 1.39 -35.23 -38.84
N ASN A 891 1.75 -35.85 -39.97
CA ASN A 891 2.87 -35.41 -40.79
C ASN A 891 2.46 -35.00 -42.21
N GLY A 892 1.20 -34.65 -42.45
CA GLY A 892 0.75 -34.11 -43.75
C GLY A 892 1.05 -35.01 -44.95
N ASN A 893 0.85 -36.33 -44.79
CA ASN A 893 1.16 -37.43 -45.71
C ASN A 893 2.67 -37.69 -45.92
N ASN A 894 3.55 -37.07 -45.15
CA ASN A 894 4.98 -37.36 -45.20
C ASN A 894 5.36 -38.58 -44.35
N ALA A 895 6.56 -39.12 -44.60
CA ALA A 895 7.08 -40.26 -43.88
C ALA A 895 7.37 -39.93 -42.40
N PHE A 896 7.00 -40.84 -41.49
CA PHE A 896 7.41 -40.80 -40.08
C PHE A 896 8.17 -42.07 -39.71
N ASN A 897 9.27 -41.95 -38.96
CA ASN A 897 10.01 -43.10 -38.44
C ASN A 897 10.40 -42.94 -36.96
N PHE A 898 10.27 -44.04 -36.22
CA PHE A 898 10.91 -44.20 -34.92
C PHE A 898 12.40 -44.52 -35.10
N GLY A 899 13.24 -43.82 -34.35
CA GLY A 899 14.66 -44.13 -34.24
C GLY A 899 14.93 -45.22 -33.21
N ALA A 900 16.17 -45.75 -33.20
CA ALA A 900 16.55 -46.84 -32.30
C ALA A 900 16.47 -46.47 -30.81
N GLY A 901 16.60 -45.17 -30.48
CA GLY A 901 16.57 -44.67 -29.11
C GLY A 901 15.19 -44.76 -28.44
N VAL A 902 14.11 -44.94 -29.22
CA VAL A 902 12.74 -45.06 -28.69
C VAL A 902 12.55 -46.35 -27.90
N GLY A 903 13.15 -47.45 -28.37
CA GLY A 903 12.99 -48.78 -27.76
C GLY A 903 11.59 -49.38 -27.96
N SER A 904 11.25 -50.41 -27.18
CA SER A 904 10.00 -51.19 -27.24
C SER A 904 9.14 -51.08 -25.96
N ALA A 905 9.50 -50.18 -25.05
CA ALA A 905 8.90 -50.08 -23.71
C ALA A 905 7.56 -49.33 -23.69
N PHE A 906 7.19 -48.62 -24.76
CA PHE A 906 5.89 -47.98 -24.89
C PHE A 906 4.78 -49.03 -25.07
N THR A 907 3.69 -48.89 -24.31
CA THR A 907 2.54 -49.81 -24.33
C THR A 907 1.22 -49.11 -24.68
N GLY A 908 1.29 -47.81 -24.97
CA GLY A 908 0.14 -46.98 -25.32
C GLY A 908 -0.32 -47.13 -26.78
N THR A 909 -0.98 -46.11 -27.29
CA THR A 909 -1.49 -46.07 -28.67
C THR A 909 -0.65 -45.12 -29.52
N VAL A 910 -0.18 -45.60 -30.66
CA VAL A 910 0.39 -44.78 -31.74
C VAL A 910 -0.70 -44.56 -32.79
N ASP A 911 -1.23 -43.35 -32.85
CA ASP A 911 -2.28 -42.96 -33.80
C ASP A 911 -1.67 -42.18 -34.97
N LEU A 912 -1.75 -42.77 -36.15
CA LEU A 912 -1.18 -42.23 -37.39
C LEU A 912 -2.26 -41.50 -38.19
N ASN A 913 -2.16 -40.17 -38.31
CA ASN A 913 -3.08 -39.33 -39.07
C ASN A 913 -2.34 -38.63 -40.21
N ASN A 914 -2.71 -38.86 -41.47
CA ASN A 914 -1.98 -38.30 -42.63
C ASN A 914 -0.46 -38.63 -42.55
N VAL A 915 -0.11 -39.91 -42.45
CA VAL A 915 1.28 -40.37 -42.34
C VAL A 915 1.57 -41.47 -43.36
N ALA A 916 2.71 -41.39 -44.05
CA ALA A 916 3.29 -42.54 -44.72
C ALA A 916 4.16 -43.32 -43.72
N PHE A 917 3.81 -44.56 -43.41
CA PHE A 917 4.46 -45.33 -42.35
C PHE A 917 4.92 -46.70 -42.86
N SER A 918 6.20 -47.00 -42.71
CA SER A 918 6.74 -48.34 -43.03
C SER A 918 6.79 -49.18 -41.76
N LEU A 919 5.93 -50.18 -41.64
CA LEU A 919 5.94 -51.11 -40.51
C LEU A 919 7.05 -52.15 -40.70
N SER A 920 8.26 -51.76 -40.28
CA SER A 920 9.49 -52.57 -40.35
C SER A 920 10.56 -52.05 -39.38
N GLY A 921 11.52 -52.88 -38.97
CA GLY A 921 12.71 -52.45 -38.23
C GLY A 921 12.36 -51.74 -36.91
N ASN A 922 12.90 -50.53 -36.69
CA ASN A 922 12.64 -49.76 -35.47
C ASN A 922 11.16 -49.43 -35.27
N ASN A 923 10.42 -49.18 -36.37
CA ASN A 923 8.99 -48.91 -36.30
C ASN A 923 8.22 -50.08 -35.68
N THR A 924 8.56 -51.30 -36.11
CA THR A 924 8.01 -52.53 -35.53
C THR A 924 8.48 -52.74 -34.08
N ASN A 925 9.76 -52.51 -33.80
CA ASN A 925 10.32 -52.65 -32.45
C ASN A 925 9.58 -51.77 -31.43
N THR A 926 9.32 -50.50 -31.76
CA THR A 926 8.54 -49.59 -30.91
C THR A 926 7.10 -50.05 -30.69
N LEU A 927 6.51 -50.71 -31.69
CA LEU A 927 5.13 -51.20 -31.63
C LEU A 927 4.98 -52.58 -30.98
N THR A 928 6.07 -53.25 -30.58
CA THR A 928 6.07 -54.61 -30.00
C THR A 928 5.02 -54.78 -28.89
N ASN A 929 4.87 -53.79 -28.02
CA ASN A 929 3.93 -53.81 -26.90
C ASN A 929 2.83 -52.75 -27.01
N ALA A 930 2.82 -51.96 -28.08
CA ALA A 930 1.91 -50.83 -28.26
C ALA A 930 0.78 -51.15 -29.26
N THR A 931 -0.23 -50.31 -29.27
CA THR A 931 -1.33 -50.36 -30.25
C THR A 931 -1.01 -49.47 -31.44
N LEU A 932 -0.92 -50.05 -32.63
CA LEU A 932 -0.85 -49.31 -33.89
C LEU A 932 -2.27 -48.98 -34.36
N LYS A 933 -2.61 -47.70 -34.43
CA LYS A 933 -3.88 -47.23 -35.01
C LYS A 933 -3.63 -46.53 -36.34
N THR A 934 -4.18 -47.10 -37.40
CA THR A 934 -4.04 -46.60 -38.78
C THR A 934 -5.23 -45.71 -39.13
N SER A 935 -5.11 -44.42 -38.82
CA SER A 935 -6.19 -43.46 -39.03
C SER A 935 -6.23 -42.88 -40.45
N ALA A 936 -7.31 -42.15 -40.76
CA ALA A 936 -7.55 -41.56 -42.07
C ALA A 936 -6.36 -40.74 -42.61
N GLY A 937 -6.19 -40.79 -43.94
CA GLY A 937 -5.08 -40.14 -44.64
C GLY A 937 -3.73 -40.87 -44.53
N SER A 938 -3.60 -41.85 -43.63
CA SER A 938 -2.35 -42.60 -43.47
C SER A 938 -2.29 -43.83 -44.37
N THR A 939 -1.07 -44.14 -44.85
CA THR A 939 -0.74 -45.38 -45.53
C THR A 939 0.34 -46.10 -44.74
N THR A 940 0.03 -47.29 -44.24
CA THR A 940 0.96 -48.18 -43.55
C THR A 940 1.37 -49.31 -44.48
N THR A 941 2.61 -49.28 -44.99
CA THR A 941 3.18 -50.37 -45.78
C THR A 941 3.86 -51.37 -44.83
N VAL A 942 3.43 -52.62 -44.87
CA VAL A 942 3.94 -53.71 -44.03
C VAL A 942 5.18 -54.29 -44.70
N GLY A 943 6.27 -54.48 -43.95
CA GLY A 943 7.49 -55.08 -44.47
C GLY A 943 7.28 -56.54 -44.90
N ALA A 944 8.10 -57.02 -45.83
CA ALA A 944 8.05 -58.37 -46.43
C ALA A 944 8.40 -59.54 -45.47
N THR A 945 8.46 -59.29 -44.17
CA THR A 945 8.67 -60.30 -43.12
C THR A 945 7.60 -60.16 -42.06
N ASN A 946 7.47 -61.15 -41.16
CA ASN A 946 6.57 -61.02 -40.03
C ASN A 946 6.92 -59.79 -39.16
N GLN A 947 5.91 -58.97 -38.86
CA GLN A 947 5.99 -57.79 -38.01
C GLN A 947 5.23 -58.05 -36.72
N ASN A 948 5.94 -58.14 -35.60
CA ASN A 948 5.34 -58.34 -34.29
C ASN A 948 4.97 -56.99 -33.66
N VAL A 949 3.67 -56.79 -33.42
CA VAL A 949 3.12 -55.58 -32.78
C VAL A 949 2.19 -55.98 -31.63
N GLY A 950 1.92 -55.06 -30.71
CA GLY A 950 1.06 -55.31 -29.56
C GLY A 950 -0.39 -55.50 -29.97
N ASN A 951 -1.01 -54.44 -30.51
CA ASN A 951 -2.37 -54.46 -31.07
C ASN A 951 -2.42 -53.70 -32.40
N VAL A 952 -3.43 -53.97 -33.23
CA VAL A 952 -3.70 -53.21 -34.47
C VAL A 952 -5.14 -52.73 -34.49
N VAL A 953 -5.34 -51.45 -34.82
CA VAL A 953 -6.65 -50.84 -35.06
C VAL A 953 -6.66 -50.25 -36.47
N MET A 954 -7.56 -50.74 -37.31
CA MET A 954 -7.84 -50.19 -38.65
C MET A 954 -8.94 -49.13 -38.52
N ASN A 955 -8.62 -47.86 -38.78
CA ASN A 955 -9.49 -46.72 -38.47
C ASN A 955 -9.52 -45.66 -39.58
N GLY A 956 -9.83 -46.05 -40.81
CA GLY A 956 -9.90 -45.10 -41.94
C GLY A 956 -8.64 -45.02 -42.80
N GLY A 957 -7.53 -45.62 -42.34
CA GLY A 957 -6.26 -45.66 -43.06
C GLY A 957 -6.18 -46.76 -44.13
N THR A 958 -5.07 -46.74 -44.89
CA THR A 958 -4.69 -47.82 -45.81
C THR A 958 -3.61 -48.68 -45.18
N SER A 959 -3.79 -50.00 -45.13
CA SER A 959 -2.76 -50.97 -44.78
C SER A 959 -2.36 -51.76 -46.02
N GLU A 960 -1.10 -51.65 -46.44
CA GLU A 960 -0.56 -52.27 -47.65
C GLU A 960 0.38 -53.43 -47.31
N PHE A 961 0.01 -54.63 -47.74
CA PHE A 961 0.77 -55.86 -47.55
C PHE A 961 1.49 -56.20 -48.86
N VAL A 962 2.81 -56.06 -48.87
CA VAL A 962 3.66 -56.55 -49.96
C VAL A 962 3.84 -58.07 -49.85
N ASN A 963 4.37 -58.72 -50.88
CA ASN A 963 4.62 -60.16 -50.84
C ASN A 963 5.48 -60.58 -49.62
N GLY A 964 5.04 -61.61 -48.88
CA GLY A 964 5.67 -62.07 -47.64
C GLY A 964 5.31 -61.28 -46.36
N SER A 965 4.51 -60.22 -46.48
CA SER A 965 4.05 -59.45 -45.32
C SER A 965 3.15 -60.26 -44.42
N LEU A 966 3.38 -60.12 -43.12
CA LEU A 966 2.50 -60.65 -42.09
C LEU A 966 2.59 -59.74 -40.87
N ILE A 967 1.47 -59.42 -40.25
CA ILE A 967 1.46 -58.83 -38.91
C ILE A 967 1.07 -59.90 -37.91
N THR A 968 1.86 -60.08 -36.85
CA THR A 968 1.45 -60.84 -35.67
C THR A 968 1.12 -59.87 -34.55
N THR A 969 -0.11 -59.89 -34.09
CA THR A 969 -0.65 -58.98 -33.08
C THR A 969 -1.43 -59.74 -32.00
N ASN A 970 -1.67 -59.13 -30.85
CA ASN A 970 -2.61 -59.69 -29.87
C ASN A 970 -4.05 -59.46 -30.34
N LEU A 971 -4.49 -58.20 -30.43
CA LEU A 971 -5.82 -57.86 -30.92
C LEU A 971 -5.77 -57.15 -32.27
N LEU A 972 -6.75 -57.46 -33.12
CA LEU A 972 -7.07 -56.72 -34.34
C LEU A 972 -8.50 -56.18 -34.24
N SER A 973 -8.70 -54.89 -34.47
CA SER A 973 -10.04 -54.28 -34.57
C SER A 973 -10.18 -53.37 -35.78
N VAL A 974 -11.43 -53.19 -36.22
CA VAL A 974 -11.82 -52.24 -37.27
C VAL A 974 -12.82 -51.27 -36.65
N THR A 975 -12.48 -49.99 -36.61
CA THR A 975 -13.31 -48.97 -35.97
C THR A 975 -13.87 -47.96 -36.95
N ASP A 976 -13.33 -47.91 -38.17
CA ASP A 976 -13.85 -47.09 -39.26
C ASP A 976 -13.44 -47.71 -40.62
N ALA A 977 -14.11 -47.28 -41.68
CA ALA A 977 -13.97 -47.83 -43.03
C ALA A 977 -12.52 -47.72 -43.54
N SER A 978 -11.82 -48.85 -43.66
CA SER A 978 -10.38 -48.91 -43.92
C SER A 978 -10.06 -49.64 -45.22
N THR A 979 -8.89 -49.34 -45.81
CA THR A 979 -8.44 -49.99 -47.04
C THR A 979 -7.35 -50.99 -46.75
N VAL A 980 -7.47 -52.19 -47.31
CA VAL A 980 -6.47 -53.25 -47.29
C VAL A 980 -5.95 -53.42 -48.71
N LYS A 981 -4.67 -53.14 -48.93
CA LYS A 981 -3.98 -53.36 -50.20
C LYS A 981 -3.12 -54.61 -50.10
N VAL A 982 -3.12 -55.42 -51.16
CA VAL A 982 -2.28 -56.62 -51.24
C VAL A 982 -1.56 -56.71 -52.59
N ASP A 983 -0.39 -57.34 -52.58
CA ASP A 983 0.24 -57.81 -53.80
C ASP A 983 -0.52 -59.03 -54.35
N ALA A 984 -1.48 -58.76 -55.25
CA ALA A 984 -2.29 -59.78 -55.89
C ALA A 984 -1.46 -60.83 -56.65
N THR A 985 -0.29 -60.45 -57.19
CA THR A 985 0.58 -61.35 -57.95
C THR A 985 1.23 -62.42 -57.07
N GLY A 986 1.55 -62.05 -55.82
CA GLY A 986 2.04 -62.99 -54.81
C GLY A 986 0.95 -63.97 -54.37
N ILE A 987 -0.29 -63.51 -54.21
CA ILE A 987 -1.41 -64.33 -53.73
C ILE A 987 -1.87 -65.35 -54.78
N THR A 988 -1.94 -64.95 -56.06
CA THR A 988 -2.29 -65.87 -57.16
C THR A 988 -1.07 -66.54 -57.79
N SER A 989 0.03 -66.65 -57.05
CA SER A 989 1.18 -67.45 -57.47
C SER A 989 0.94 -68.94 -57.18
N GLY A 990 1.58 -69.84 -57.94
CA GLY A 990 1.45 -71.29 -57.73
C GLY A 990 0.71 -72.04 -58.85
N ASN A 991 0.35 -73.29 -58.55
CA ASN A 991 -0.29 -74.20 -59.50
C ASN A 991 -1.79 -73.88 -59.63
N LEU A 992 -2.33 -73.85 -60.87
CA LEU A 992 -3.75 -73.56 -61.09
C LEU A 992 -4.70 -74.59 -60.45
N LEU A 993 -4.26 -75.84 -60.28
CA LEU A 993 -5.02 -76.91 -59.61
C LEU A 993 -5.15 -76.68 -58.10
N ASP A 994 -4.25 -75.92 -57.47
CA ASP A 994 -4.41 -75.57 -56.06
C ASP A 994 -5.24 -74.30 -55.89
N GLN A 995 -5.16 -73.39 -56.87
CA GLN A 995 -5.83 -72.11 -56.82
C GLN A 995 -7.34 -72.19 -56.98
N ASP A 996 -7.88 -73.22 -57.63
CA ASP A 996 -9.33 -73.39 -57.82
C ASP A 996 -10.03 -74.05 -56.61
N ASN A 997 -9.29 -74.67 -55.70
CA ASN A 997 -9.81 -75.10 -54.40
C ASN A 997 -9.99 -73.95 -53.39
N GLY A 998 -9.41 -72.80 -53.70
CA GLY A 998 -9.39 -71.65 -52.81
C GLY A 998 -8.19 -71.66 -51.86
N VAL A 999 -7.43 -70.57 -51.82
CA VAL A 999 -6.27 -70.37 -50.97
C VAL A 999 -6.55 -69.20 -50.03
N ASN A 1000 -6.27 -69.38 -48.74
CA ASN A 1000 -6.27 -68.31 -47.75
C ASN A 1000 -4.83 -67.85 -47.50
N THR A 1001 -4.54 -66.56 -47.71
CA THR A 1001 -3.26 -65.94 -47.34
C THR A 1001 -3.47 -65.04 -46.13
N ASP A 1002 -2.80 -65.36 -45.02
CA ASP A 1002 -2.86 -64.55 -43.80
C ASP A 1002 -2.14 -63.21 -44.00
N LEU A 1003 -2.84 -62.10 -43.72
CA LEU A 1003 -2.27 -60.75 -43.69
C LEU A 1003 -1.95 -60.35 -42.24
N VAL A 1004 -2.86 -60.67 -41.32
CA VAL A 1004 -2.72 -60.40 -39.88
C VAL A 1004 -3.10 -61.66 -39.11
N LYS A 1005 -2.27 -62.07 -38.16
CA LYS A 1005 -2.58 -63.09 -37.14
C LYS A 1005 -2.85 -62.41 -35.81
N SER A 1006 -4.01 -62.67 -35.23
CA SER A 1006 -4.45 -62.13 -33.94
C SER A 1006 -5.04 -63.22 -33.03
N SER A 1007 -5.29 -62.91 -31.77
CA SER A 1007 -5.99 -63.81 -30.84
C SER A 1007 -7.51 -63.78 -31.00
N ASN A 1008 -8.05 -62.81 -31.75
CA ASN A 1008 -9.47 -62.63 -32.00
C ASN A 1008 -9.85 -62.77 -33.49
N THR A 1009 -11.13 -63.07 -33.73
CA THR A 1009 -11.77 -63.09 -35.06
C THR A 1009 -12.63 -61.84 -35.22
N LEU A 1010 -12.58 -61.23 -36.41
CA LEU A 1010 -13.41 -60.08 -36.79
C LEU A 1010 -14.84 -60.50 -37.10
N SER A 1011 -15.81 -59.64 -36.79
CA SER A 1011 -17.21 -59.86 -37.15
C SER A 1011 -17.47 -59.59 -38.62
N ALA A 1012 -18.62 -60.05 -39.14
CA ALA A 1012 -19.05 -59.70 -40.49
C ALA A 1012 -19.22 -58.18 -40.70
N ALA A 1013 -19.60 -57.44 -39.64
CA ALA A 1013 -19.73 -55.99 -39.69
C ALA A 1013 -18.36 -55.29 -39.75
N ASP A 1014 -17.33 -55.85 -39.12
CA ASP A 1014 -15.96 -55.34 -39.21
C ASP A 1014 -15.40 -55.59 -40.62
N LEU A 1015 -15.58 -56.79 -41.18
CA LEU A 1015 -15.15 -57.11 -42.54
C LEU A 1015 -15.84 -56.25 -43.60
N ALA A 1016 -17.12 -55.91 -43.40
CA ALA A 1016 -17.88 -55.04 -44.30
C ALA A 1016 -17.36 -53.58 -44.32
N GLN A 1017 -16.57 -53.19 -43.33
CA GLN A 1017 -15.88 -51.88 -43.29
C GLN A 1017 -14.52 -51.91 -44.00
N LEU A 1018 -14.07 -53.05 -44.50
CA LEU A 1018 -12.78 -53.18 -45.18
C LEU A 1018 -12.98 -53.20 -46.71
N THR A 1019 -12.20 -52.39 -47.41
CA THR A 1019 -12.10 -52.42 -48.87
C THR A 1019 -10.82 -53.12 -49.29
N LEU A 1020 -10.92 -54.18 -50.09
CA LEU A 1020 -9.76 -54.90 -50.62
C LEU A 1020 -9.37 -54.37 -52.00
N LEU A 1021 -8.11 -53.95 -52.13
CA LEU A 1021 -7.53 -53.46 -53.38
C LEU A 1021 -6.21 -54.18 -53.68
N ASP A 1022 -5.77 -54.14 -54.93
CA ASP A 1022 -4.40 -54.48 -55.31
C ASP A 1022 -3.42 -53.34 -54.97
N SER A 1023 -2.11 -53.58 -55.13
CA SER A 1023 -1.07 -52.57 -54.92
C SER A 1023 -1.23 -51.32 -55.79
N ALA A 1024 -1.84 -51.44 -56.98
CA ALA A 1024 -2.11 -50.31 -57.87
C ALA A 1024 -3.37 -49.52 -57.47
N GLY A 1025 -4.18 -50.02 -56.53
CA GLY A 1025 -5.41 -49.42 -56.06
C GLY A 1025 -6.68 -49.89 -56.78
N ASN A 1026 -6.62 -50.91 -57.63
CA ASN A 1026 -7.80 -51.49 -58.26
C ASN A 1026 -8.54 -52.40 -57.26
N SER A 1027 -9.86 -52.45 -57.34
CA SER A 1027 -10.66 -53.31 -56.45
C SER A 1027 -10.47 -54.78 -56.76
N LEU A 1028 -10.22 -55.57 -55.72
CA LEU A 1028 -10.19 -57.02 -55.79
C LEU A 1028 -11.51 -57.56 -55.22
N GLY A 1029 -12.25 -58.29 -56.04
CA GLY A 1029 -13.52 -58.90 -55.67
C GLY A 1029 -13.83 -60.12 -56.53
N ASN A 1030 -15.10 -60.52 -56.53
CA ASN A 1030 -15.60 -61.58 -57.41
C ASN A 1030 -15.42 -61.19 -58.89
N GLY A 1031 -14.84 -62.07 -59.70
CA GLY A 1031 -14.66 -61.82 -61.13
C GLY A 1031 -13.41 -61.02 -61.51
N THR A 1032 -12.44 -60.88 -60.61
CA THR A 1032 -11.20 -60.14 -60.89
C THR A 1032 -10.34 -60.91 -61.89
N VAL A 1033 -9.85 -60.26 -62.95
CA VAL A 1033 -9.07 -60.90 -64.01
C VAL A 1033 -7.57 -60.64 -63.81
N SER A 1034 -6.75 -61.68 -63.92
CA SER A 1034 -5.29 -61.62 -63.89
C SER A 1034 -4.68 -62.44 -65.02
N ASP A 1035 -3.57 -61.95 -65.58
CA ASP A 1035 -2.82 -62.65 -66.62
C ASP A 1035 -2.06 -63.83 -66.01
N TYR A 1036 -2.18 -65.00 -66.62
CA TYR A 1036 -1.41 -66.18 -66.26
C TYR A 1036 -0.34 -66.47 -67.30
N MET A 1037 0.92 -66.49 -66.85
CA MET A 1037 2.07 -66.63 -67.72
C MET A 1037 2.66 -68.03 -67.68
N GLN A 1038 2.98 -68.59 -68.85
CA GLN A 1038 3.80 -69.79 -68.98
C GLN A 1038 4.84 -69.56 -70.08
N GLY A 1039 6.11 -69.91 -69.82
CA GLY A 1039 7.20 -69.74 -70.78
C GLY A 1039 7.43 -68.30 -71.25
N GLY A 1040 7.08 -67.31 -70.41
CA GLY A 1040 7.22 -65.88 -70.72
C GLY A 1040 6.07 -65.24 -71.52
N ASN A 1041 5.03 -66.00 -71.89
CA ASN A 1041 3.86 -65.48 -72.59
C ASN A 1041 2.60 -65.57 -71.71
N VAL A 1042 1.66 -64.64 -71.89
CA VAL A 1042 0.31 -64.76 -71.31
C VAL A 1042 -0.42 -65.89 -72.04
N VAL A 1043 -0.62 -67.03 -71.37
CA VAL A 1043 -1.26 -68.21 -71.97
C VAL A 1043 -2.75 -68.30 -71.64
N SER A 1044 -3.16 -67.76 -70.51
CA SER A 1044 -4.57 -67.59 -70.16
C SER A 1044 -4.81 -66.30 -69.38
N ARG A 1045 -6.04 -65.78 -69.46
CA ARG A 1045 -6.55 -64.73 -68.58
C ARG A 1045 -7.48 -65.37 -67.57
N ASN A 1046 -7.06 -65.36 -66.32
CA ASN A 1046 -7.71 -66.10 -65.26
C ASN A 1046 -8.64 -65.18 -64.48
N THR A 1047 -9.84 -65.68 -64.18
CA THR A 1047 -10.82 -65.00 -63.35
C THR A 1047 -10.78 -65.60 -61.94
N TYR A 1048 -10.61 -64.73 -60.95
CA TYR A 1048 -10.51 -65.07 -59.54
C TYR A 1048 -11.58 -64.38 -58.73
N ASN A 1049 -11.98 -65.06 -57.65
CA ASN A 1049 -12.85 -64.51 -56.62
C ASN A 1049 -12.00 -64.18 -55.40
N TYR A 1050 -11.92 -62.90 -55.06
CA TYR A 1050 -11.27 -62.42 -53.85
C TYR A 1050 -12.30 -62.09 -52.77
N SER A 1051 -12.01 -62.47 -51.52
CA SER A 1051 -12.75 -61.99 -50.35
C SER A 1051 -11.84 -61.85 -49.14
N LEU A 1052 -12.20 -60.95 -48.22
CA LEU A 1052 -11.58 -60.89 -46.91
C LEU A 1052 -12.28 -61.88 -45.98
N ASN A 1053 -11.47 -62.67 -45.27
CA ASN A 1053 -11.92 -63.64 -44.29
C ASN A 1053 -11.29 -63.35 -42.93
N SER A 1054 -11.90 -63.88 -41.88
CA SER A 1054 -11.34 -63.81 -40.54
C SER A 1054 -11.43 -65.15 -39.82
N ASN A 1055 -10.28 -65.60 -39.32
CA ASN A 1055 -10.14 -66.71 -38.39
C ASN A 1055 -8.88 -66.48 -37.57
N LEU A 1056 -9.00 -65.97 -36.34
CA LEU A 1056 -7.86 -65.54 -35.52
C LEU A 1056 -6.92 -64.58 -36.29
N GLY A 1057 -7.50 -63.60 -36.99
CA GLY A 1057 -6.76 -62.75 -37.91
C GLY A 1057 -7.56 -62.20 -39.08
N LEU A 1058 -6.87 -61.57 -40.02
CA LEU A 1058 -7.38 -61.14 -41.32
C LEU A 1058 -6.61 -61.87 -42.41
N SER A 1059 -7.32 -62.51 -43.33
CA SER A 1059 -6.75 -63.20 -44.48
C SER A 1059 -7.49 -62.83 -45.76
N VAL A 1060 -6.83 -63.02 -46.90
CA VAL A 1060 -7.46 -62.94 -48.22
C VAL A 1060 -7.73 -64.36 -48.68
N ALA A 1061 -8.99 -64.69 -48.93
CA ALA A 1061 -9.37 -65.86 -49.72
C ALA A 1061 -9.31 -65.51 -51.19
N THR A 1062 -8.71 -66.41 -51.97
CA THR A 1062 -8.65 -66.32 -53.43
C THR A 1062 -9.00 -67.65 -54.03
N GLN A 1063 -9.88 -67.67 -55.03
CA GLN A 1063 -10.25 -68.89 -55.75
C GLN A 1063 -10.29 -68.64 -57.25
N LEU A 1064 -9.57 -69.45 -58.02
CA LEU A 1064 -9.68 -69.49 -59.48
C LEU A 1064 -11.04 -70.08 -59.88
N THR A 1065 -11.82 -69.33 -60.66
CA THR A 1065 -13.14 -69.79 -61.13
C THR A 1065 -13.20 -70.00 -62.64
N GLN A 1066 -12.36 -69.30 -63.40
CA GLN A 1066 -12.28 -69.45 -64.85
C GLN A 1066 -10.86 -69.23 -65.36
N ALA A 1067 -10.43 -69.98 -66.36
CA ALA A 1067 -9.27 -69.67 -67.19
C ALA A 1067 -9.70 -69.50 -68.66
N ASP A 1068 -9.50 -68.31 -69.22
CA ASP A 1068 -9.71 -68.00 -70.63
C ASP A 1068 -8.40 -68.22 -71.39
N ILE A 1069 -8.29 -69.32 -72.13
CA ILE A 1069 -7.07 -69.70 -72.85
C ILE A 1069 -6.94 -68.84 -74.11
N GLN A 1070 -5.85 -68.07 -74.18
CA GLN A 1070 -5.69 -67.05 -75.22
C GLN A 1070 -5.39 -67.66 -76.59
N SER A 1071 -5.89 -67.01 -77.64
CA SER A 1071 -5.71 -67.45 -79.04
C SER A 1071 -4.23 -67.61 -79.40
N GLY A 1072 -3.88 -68.70 -80.08
CA GLY A 1072 -2.51 -69.00 -80.50
C GLY A 1072 -1.58 -69.52 -79.39
N GLN A 1073 -2.06 -69.57 -78.14
CA GLN A 1073 -1.30 -70.05 -76.98
C GLN A 1073 -1.74 -71.47 -76.58
N THR A 1074 -0.92 -72.12 -75.76
CA THR A 1074 -1.24 -73.40 -75.14
C THR A 1074 -1.13 -73.28 -73.62
N LEU A 1075 -2.24 -73.46 -72.91
CA LEU A 1075 -2.22 -73.62 -71.45
C LEU A 1075 -1.79 -75.05 -71.13
N THR A 1076 -0.69 -75.22 -70.41
CA THR A 1076 -0.21 -76.53 -69.95
C THR A 1076 -0.58 -76.75 -68.49
N LEU A 1077 -1.42 -77.73 -68.21
CA LEU A 1077 -1.73 -78.20 -66.86
C LEU A 1077 -0.78 -79.35 -66.48
N SER A 1078 -0.24 -79.25 -65.27
CA SER A 1078 0.60 -80.27 -64.65
C SER A 1078 0.29 -80.34 -63.16
N SER A 1079 0.31 -81.53 -62.58
CA SER A 1079 0.19 -81.68 -61.11
C SER A 1079 1.54 -81.57 -60.39
N ALA A 1080 2.64 -81.34 -61.12
CA ALA A 1080 3.96 -81.19 -60.54
C ALA A 1080 3.98 -79.99 -59.58
N GLY A 1081 4.19 -80.27 -58.29
CA GLY A 1081 4.13 -79.27 -57.24
C GLY A 1081 2.73 -78.86 -56.80
N ALA A 1082 1.67 -79.48 -57.34
CA ALA A 1082 0.30 -79.30 -56.88
C ALA A 1082 -0.03 -80.23 -55.71
N THR A 1083 -0.94 -79.79 -54.84
CA THR A 1083 -1.56 -80.62 -53.81
C THR A 1083 -2.90 -81.21 -54.23
N ASP A 1084 -3.55 -80.61 -55.23
CA ASP A 1084 -4.72 -81.17 -55.91
C ASP A 1084 -4.37 -81.69 -57.31
N SER A 1085 -5.19 -82.63 -57.77
CA SER A 1085 -5.14 -83.25 -59.09
C SER A 1085 -6.43 -83.02 -59.88
N THR A 1086 -7.36 -82.22 -59.37
CA THR A 1086 -8.65 -81.92 -60.03
C THR A 1086 -8.69 -80.46 -60.45
N LEU A 1087 -9.07 -80.19 -61.71
CA LEU A 1087 -9.43 -78.85 -62.14
C LEU A 1087 -10.97 -78.72 -62.14
N THR A 1088 -11.46 -77.90 -61.23
CA THR A 1088 -12.84 -77.45 -61.05
C THR A 1088 -13.09 -76.06 -61.64
N ALA A 1089 -12.05 -75.27 -61.95
CA ALA A 1089 -12.21 -74.00 -62.66
C ALA A 1089 -12.74 -74.20 -64.09
N ARG A 1090 -13.54 -73.23 -64.58
CA ARG A 1090 -14.10 -73.26 -65.93
C ARG A 1090 -13.05 -72.92 -66.98
N LEU A 1091 -12.86 -73.77 -67.97
CA LEU A 1091 -11.99 -73.53 -69.12
C LEU A 1091 -12.78 -72.94 -70.29
N THR A 1092 -12.32 -71.80 -70.78
CA THR A 1092 -12.94 -71.03 -71.87
C THR A 1092 -11.87 -70.57 -72.87
N GLY A 1093 -12.27 -69.92 -73.97
CA GLY A 1093 -11.35 -69.34 -74.93
C GLY A 1093 -11.05 -70.21 -76.15
N THR A 1094 -10.11 -69.77 -76.98
CA THR A 1094 -9.84 -70.38 -78.31
C THR A 1094 -8.46 -71.01 -78.42
N GLY A 1095 -7.60 -70.82 -77.42
CA GLY A 1095 -6.27 -71.44 -77.36
C GLY A 1095 -6.32 -72.93 -77.00
N ASN A 1096 -5.15 -73.55 -77.00
CA ASN A 1096 -4.99 -74.99 -76.83
C ASN A 1096 -4.79 -75.37 -75.36
N LEU A 1097 -5.18 -76.59 -75.01
CA LEU A 1097 -4.97 -77.17 -73.68
C LEU A 1097 -4.01 -78.36 -73.79
N ALA A 1098 -2.94 -78.37 -73.00
CA ALA A 1098 -2.07 -79.52 -72.84
C ALA A 1098 -2.15 -80.03 -71.39
N ILE A 1099 -2.29 -81.34 -71.20
CA ILE A 1099 -2.53 -81.95 -69.88
C ILE A 1099 -1.55 -83.11 -69.66
N GLY A 1100 -1.10 -83.29 -68.42
CA GLY A 1100 -0.38 -84.50 -68.00
C GLY A 1100 1.10 -84.53 -68.41
N ALA A 1101 1.73 -83.35 -68.52
CA ALA A 1101 3.15 -83.23 -68.84
C ALA A 1101 4.08 -83.96 -67.84
N ASP A 1102 3.59 -84.20 -66.62
CA ASP A 1102 4.27 -84.88 -65.50
C ASP A 1102 3.92 -86.36 -65.34
N ASN A 1103 3.12 -86.94 -66.25
CA ASN A 1103 2.75 -88.36 -66.26
C ASN A 1103 1.95 -88.88 -65.05
N THR A 1104 1.18 -88.03 -64.38
CA THR A 1104 0.34 -88.38 -63.22
C THR A 1104 -1.16 -88.43 -63.57
N LEU A 1105 -1.99 -88.79 -62.59
CA LEU A 1105 -3.45 -88.72 -62.71
C LEU A 1105 -3.94 -87.27 -62.59
N MET A 1106 -4.81 -86.82 -63.50
CA MET A 1106 -5.51 -85.52 -63.39
C MET A 1106 -6.99 -85.67 -63.75
N THR A 1107 -7.87 -84.92 -63.09
CA THR A 1107 -9.31 -84.91 -63.36
C THR A 1107 -9.75 -83.53 -63.81
N LEU A 1108 -10.50 -83.41 -64.90
CA LEU A 1108 -11.18 -82.15 -65.26
C LEU A 1108 -12.67 -82.34 -64.98
N SER A 1109 -13.26 -81.52 -64.10
CA SER A 1109 -14.59 -81.77 -63.54
C SER A 1109 -15.61 -80.67 -63.79
N ASN A 1110 -15.22 -79.52 -64.35
CA ASN A 1110 -16.18 -78.45 -64.61
C ASN A 1110 -17.05 -78.73 -65.85
N SER A 1111 -18.37 -78.89 -65.64
CA SER A 1111 -19.34 -79.19 -66.70
C SER A 1111 -19.67 -78.01 -67.62
N GLN A 1112 -19.24 -76.80 -67.26
CA GLN A 1112 -19.49 -75.57 -68.00
C GLN A 1112 -18.31 -75.16 -68.88
N ASN A 1113 -17.31 -76.03 -69.04
CA ASN A 1113 -16.19 -75.79 -69.95
C ASN A 1113 -16.70 -75.61 -71.37
N ASP A 1114 -16.20 -74.59 -72.07
CA ASP A 1114 -16.63 -74.24 -73.44
C ASP A 1114 -15.48 -73.80 -74.35
N TYR A 1115 -14.22 -73.94 -73.92
CA TYR A 1115 -13.07 -73.64 -74.77
C TYR A 1115 -13.08 -74.50 -76.06
N THR A 1116 -12.60 -73.93 -77.16
CA THR A 1116 -12.79 -74.49 -78.52
C THR A 1116 -11.50 -74.98 -79.18
N GLY A 1117 -10.34 -74.76 -78.55
CA GLY A 1117 -9.04 -75.13 -79.12
C GLY A 1117 -8.77 -76.64 -79.11
N THR A 1118 -7.53 -77.02 -79.39
CA THR A 1118 -7.12 -78.44 -79.35
C THR A 1118 -6.76 -78.85 -77.93
N THR A 1119 -6.98 -80.12 -77.59
CA THR A 1119 -6.58 -80.71 -76.32
C THR A 1119 -5.53 -81.78 -76.56
N THR A 1120 -4.39 -81.72 -75.91
CA THR A 1120 -3.34 -82.74 -76.00
C THR A 1120 -3.08 -83.33 -74.62
N ILE A 1121 -3.34 -84.63 -74.47
CA ILE A 1121 -2.90 -85.37 -73.29
C ILE A 1121 -1.51 -85.89 -73.59
N GLN A 1122 -0.53 -85.31 -72.93
CA GLN A 1122 0.90 -85.53 -73.20
C GLN A 1122 1.42 -86.81 -72.55
N GLY A 1123 0.85 -87.19 -71.40
CA GLY A 1123 1.28 -88.32 -70.57
C GLY A 1123 0.33 -88.57 -69.40
N GLY A 1124 0.55 -89.65 -68.63
CA GLY A 1124 -0.24 -89.96 -67.43
C GLY A 1124 -1.68 -90.37 -67.73
N THR A 1125 -2.58 -90.24 -66.75
CA THR A 1125 -4.01 -90.57 -66.91
C THR A 1125 -4.85 -89.32 -66.70
N VAL A 1126 -5.72 -88.97 -67.65
CA VAL A 1126 -6.69 -87.87 -67.49
C VAL A 1126 -8.09 -88.43 -67.43
N LEU A 1127 -8.79 -88.14 -66.34
CA LEU A 1127 -10.18 -88.50 -66.10
C LEU A 1127 -11.12 -87.33 -66.43
N LEU A 1128 -12.29 -87.65 -66.97
CA LEU A 1128 -13.42 -86.74 -66.88
C LEU A 1128 -14.04 -86.84 -65.49
N GLY A 1129 -14.35 -85.68 -64.90
CA GLY A 1129 -15.14 -85.55 -63.68
C GLY A 1129 -16.56 -85.04 -63.94
N SER A 1130 -16.90 -84.69 -65.18
CA SER A 1130 -18.25 -84.31 -65.60
C SER A 1130 -18.45 -84.49 -67.11
N ASN A 1131 -19.71 -84.39 -67.54
CA ASN A 1131 -20.01 -84.29 -68.97
C ASN A 1131 -19.39 -83.01 -69.53
N THR A 1132 -18.89 -83.07 -70.76
CA THR A 1132 -18.28 -81.95 -71.48
C THR A 1132 -17.08 -81.31 -70.76
N ALA A 1133 -16.36 -82.05 -69.92
CA ALA A 1133 -15.23 -81.55 -69.15
C ALA A 1133 -14.04 -81.05 -70.00
N PHE A 1134 -13.91 -81.45 -71.27
CA PHE A 1134 -12.96 -80.83 -72.22
C PHE A 1134 -13.60 -79.74 -73.09
N GLY A 1135 -14.81 -79.27 -72.78
CA GLY A 1135 -15.48 -78.23 -73.56
C GLY A 1135 -15.72 -78.64 -75.01
N ALA A 1136 -15.57 -77.70 -75.93
CA ALA A 1136 -15.79 -77.87 -77.37
C ALA A 1136 -14.47 -78.15 -78.12
N THR A 1137 -13.62 -79.02 -77.56
CA THR A 1137 -12.34 -79.43 -78.15
C THR A 1137 -12.46 -79.72 -79.65
N SER A 1138 -11.73 -78.97 -80.47
CA SER A 1138 -11.72 -79.15 -81.93
C SER A 1138 -10.92 -80.39 -82.36
N LEU A 1139 -9.87 -80.73 -81.62
CA LEU A 1139 -9.07 -81.95 -81.79
C LEU A 1139 -8.56 -82.43 -80.43
N LEU A 1140 -8.89 -83.65 -80.04
CA LEU A 1140 -8.29 -84.35 -78.91
C LEU A 1140 -7.14 -85.21 -79.42
N THR A 1141 -5.93 -84.99 -78.90
CA THR A 1141 -4.76 -85.83 -79.14
C THR A 1141 -4.37 -86.55 -77.86
N VAL A 1142 -4.25 -87.87 -77.91
CA VAL A 1142 -3.78 -88.70 -76.80
C VAL A 1142 -2.44 -89.30 -77.22
N ASN A 1143 -1.34 -88.82 -76.62
CA ASN A 1143 0.00 -89.25 -77.00
C ASN A 1143 0.34 -90.67 -76.52
N SER A 1144 1.40 -91.25 -77.10
CA SER A 1144 1.93 -92.55 -76.65
C SER A 1144 2.31 -92.48 -75.17
N GLY A 1145 1.84 -93.45 -74.37
CA GLY A 1145 2.05 -93.50 -72.92
C GLY A 1145 1.03 -92.71 -72.10
N ALA A 1146 0.11 -91.98 -72.73
CA ALA A 1146 -1.00 -91.31 -72.06
C ALA A 1146 -2.27 -92.17 -72.05
N THR A 1147 -3.13 -91.94 -71.05
CA THR A 1147 -4.47 -92.52 -70.94
C THR A 1147 -5.52 -91.43 -70.81
N PHE A 1148 -6.51 -91.41 -71.69
CA PHE A 1148 -7.74 -90.64 -71.52
C PHE A 1148 -8.84 -91.57 -71.04
N ASN A 1149 -9.53 -91.25 -69.95
CA ASN A 1149 -10.62 -92.06 -69.44
C ASN A 1149 -11.89 -91.22 -69.23
N THR A 1150 -13.00 -91.61 -69.85
CA THR A 1150 -14.25 -90.86 -69.75
C THR A 1150 -15.01 -91.08 -68.44
N ASN A 1151 -14.65 -92.09 -67.63
CA ASN A 1151 -15.05 -92.22 -66.22
C ASN A 1151 -16.56 -92.01 -65.97
N ASN A 1152 -17.39 -92.68 -66.76
CA ASN A 1152 -18.86 -92.68 -66.77
C ASN A 1152 -19.50 -91.41 -67.34
N PHE A 1153 -18.71 -90.47 -67.85
CA PHE A 1153 -19.17 -89.21 -68.42
C PHE A 1153 -19.14 -89.18 -69.93
N SER A 1154 -19.80 -88.17 -70.50
CA SER A 1154 -19.90 -87.95 -71.93
C SER A 1154 -19.07 -86.76 -72.40
N GLN A 1155 -18.33 -86.93 -73.50
CA GLN A 1155 -17.54 -85.86 -74.14
C GLN A 1155 -17.75 -85.89 -75.65
N SER A 1156 -17.82 -84.70 -76.27
CA SER A 1156 -17.80 -84.54 -77.73
C SER A 1156 -16.53 -83.80 -78.16
N VAL A 1157 -15.87 -84.27 -79.20
CA VAL A 1157 -14.66 -83.65 -79.79
C VAL A 1157 -14.82 -83.55 -81.30
N GLY A 1158 -14.22 -82.53 -81.91
CA GLY A 1158 -14.28 -82.34 -83.37
C GLY A 1158 -13.51 -83.43 -84.14
N ALA A 1159 -12.40 -83.89 -83.59
CA ALA A 1159 -11.65 -85.05 -84.05
C ALA A 1159 -10.85 -85.67 -82.90
N LEU A 1160 -10.44 -86.93 -83.06
CA LEU A 1160 -9.62 -87.68 -82.11
C LEU A 1160 -8.42 -88.29 -82.81
N THR A 1161 -7.21 -87.93 -82.38
CA THR A 1161 -5.95 -88.60 -82.72
C THR A 1161 -5.45 -89.37 -81.51
N ASN A 1162 -5.48 -90.70 -81.53
CA ASN A 1162 -5.08 -91.54 -80.41
C ASN A 1162 -3.82 -92.35 -80.75
N LEU A 1163 -2.73 -92.13 -80.01
CA LEU A 1163 -1.51 -92.92 -79.99
C LEU A 1163 -1.32 -93.66 -78.65
N GLY A 1164 -2.11 -93.32 -77.63
CA GLY A 1164 -2.08 -93.90 -76.29
C GLY A 1164 -3.28 -94.80 -76.03
N THR A 1165 -3.84 -94.69 -74.82
CA THR A 1165 -5.04 -95.43 -74.41
C THR A 1165 -6.22 -94.49 -74.24
N VAL A 1166 -7.36 -94.78 -74.85
CA VAL A 1166 -8.65 -94.14 -74.53
C VAL A 1166 -9.52 -95.21 -73.89
N ARG A 1167 -10.09 -94.96 -72.71
CA ARG A 1167 -10.95 -95.89 -72.00
C ARG A 1167 -12.30 -95.24 -71.72
N LEU A 1168 -13.41 -95.89 -72.06
CA LEU A 1168 -14.72 -95.22 -71.91
C LEU A 1168 -15.39 -95.43 -70.54
N ASP A 1169 -15.20 -96.53 -69.83
CA ASP A 1169 -15.75 -96.82 -68.49
C ASP A 1169 -17.14 -96.23 -68.21
N PRO A 1170 -18.23 -96.98 -68.36
CA PRO A 1170 -19.35 -96.71 -69.28
C PRO A 1170 -19.75 -95.23 -69.57
N GLY A 1171 -18.86 -94.45 -70.18
CA GLY A 1171 -19.11 -93.10 -70.70
C GLY A 1171 -19.43 -93.05 -72.20
N VAL A 1172 -19.63 -91.84 -72.75
CA VAL A 1172 -19.89 -91.62 -74.18
C VAL A 1172 -18.86 -90.68 -74.77
N LEU A 1173 -18.06 -91.15 -75.73
CA LEU A 1173 -17.17 -90.29 -76.50
C LEU A 1173 -17.73 -90.11 -77.91
N THR A 1174 -18.04 -88.88 -78.30
CA THR A 1174 -18.41 -88.54 -79.68
C THR A 1174 -17.25 -87.82 -80.34
N SER A 1175 -16.79 -88.30 -81.48
CA SER A 1175 -15.72 -87.70 -82.28
C SER A 1175 -16.19 -87.48 -83.71
N GLY A 1176 -15.71 -86.43 -84.38
CA GLY A 1176 -15.85 -86.31 -85.83
C GLY A 1176 -14.99 -87.34 -86.55
N LEU A 1177 -13.76 -86.94 -86.89
CA LEU A 1177 -12.77 -87.84 -87.51
C LEU A 1177 -11.96 -88.58 -86.43
N LEU A 1178 -11.79 -89.90 -86.57
CA LEU A 1178 -10.91 -90.72 -85.72
C LEU A 1178 -9.62 -91.11 -86.46
N THR A 1179 -8.46 -90.85 -85.84
CA THR A 1179 -7.16 -91.43 -86.22
C THR A 1179 -6.59 -92.19 -85.03
N ASN A 1180 -6.74 -93.51 -85.03
CA ASN A 1180 -6.30 -94.38 -83.94
C ASN A 1180 -5.10 -95.25 -84.35
N SER A 1181 -3.99 -95.06 -83.67
CA SER A 1181 -2.81 -95.93 -83.71
C SER A 1181 -2.39 -96.40 -82.32
N GLY A 1182 -3.23 -96.17 -81.31
CA GLY A 1182 -3.15 -96.71 -79.96
C GLY A 1182 -4.31 -97.67 -79.66
N VAL A 1183 -4.75 -97.72 -78.40
CA VAL A 1183 -5.84 -98.56 -77.92
C VAL A 1183 -7.04 -97.70 -77.51
N ILE A 1184 -8.24 -98.07 -77.96
CA ILE A 1184 -9.51 -97.56 -77.45
C ILE A 1184 -10.25 -98.73 -76.79
N ASP A 1185 -10.37 -98.72 -75.47
CA ASP A 1185 -11.14 -99.69 -74.69
C ASP A 1185 -12.54 -99.15 -74.41
N LEU A 1186 -13.55 -99.76 -75.01
CA LEU A 1186 -14.95 -99.36 -74.86
C LEU A 1186 -15.47 -99.58 -73.45
N ALA A 1187 -14.94 -100.53 -72.66
CA ALA A 1187 -15.21 -100.70 -71.23
C ALA A 1187 -16.67 -100.44 -70.73
N GLY A 1188 -17.69 -100.82 -71.50
CA GLY A 1188 -19.12 -100.67 -71.24
C GLY A 1188 -19.78 -99.42 -71.84
N GLY A 1189 -18.99 -98.50 -72.40
CA GLY A 1189 -19.41 -97.20 -72.93
C GLY A 1189 -19.73 -97.17 -74.42
N THR A 1190 -19.91 -95.96 -74.96
CA THR A 1190 -20.28 -95.72 -76.36
C THR A 1190 -19.29 -94.78 -77.07
N LEU A 1191 -18.71 -95.23 -78.18
CA LEU A 1191 -17.95 -94.39 -79.11
C LEU A 1191 -18.83 -94.03 -80.30
N ASN A 1192 -19.11 -92.75 -80.53
CA ASN A 1192 -19.81 -92.26 -81.71
C ASN A 1192 -18.82 -91.55 -82.65
N LEU A 1193 -18.80 -91.94 -83.93
CA LEU A 1193 -18.00 -91.31 -84.97
C LEU A 1193 -18.93 -90.66 -86.00
N SER A 1194 -18.91 -89.33 -86.13
CA SER A 1194 -19.77 -88.63 -87.09
C SER A 1194 -19.12 -88.44 -88.47
N ALA A 1195 -17.80 -88.60 -88.60
CA ALA A 1195 -17.05 -88.52 -89.85
C ALA A 1195 -16.06 -89.68 -90.07
N GLY A 1196 -16.28 -90.82 -89.40
CA GLY A 1196 -15.55 -92.06 -89.62
C GLY A 1196 -14.11 -92.01 -89.10
N GLY A 1197 -13.22 -92.78 -89.71
CA GLY A 1197 -11.81 -92.74 -89.36
C GLY A 1197 -11.02 -94.01 -89.64
N THR A 1198 -9.75 -94.00 -89.24
CA THR A 1198 -8.81 -95.11 -89.42
C THR A 1198 -8.29 -95.60 -88.07
N SER A 1199 -8.30 -96.91 -87.85
CA SER A 1199 -7.62 -97.58 -86.74
C SER A 1199 -6.57 -98.55 -87.27
N THR A 1200 -5.29 -98.25 -87.08
CA THR A 1200 -4.17 -99.01 -87.68
C THR A 1200 -3.43 -99.92 -86.69
N ALA A 1201 -3.69 -99.78 -85.39
CA ALA A 1201 -3.12 -100.65 -84.36
C ALA A 1201 -3.83 -102.02 -84.28
N VAL A 1202 -3.06 -103.10 -84.19
CA VAL A 1202 -3.57 -104.44 -83.90
C VAL A 1202 -4.11 -104.47 -82.47
N GLY A 1203 -5.39 -104.78 -82.30
CA GLY A 1203 -6.08 -104.63 -81.01
C GLY A 1203 -6.38 -103.17 -80.66
N GLY A 1204 -6.44 -102.28 -81.65
CA GLY A 1204 -6.67 -100.85 -81.42
C GLY A 1204 -8.05 -100.47 -80.90
N LEU A 1205 -9.03 -101.38 -80.96
CA LEU A 1205 -10.36 -101.24 -80.34
C LEU A 1205 -10.66 -102.50 -79.53
N THR A 1206 -10.97 -102.36 -78.23
CA THR A 1206 -11.15 -103.47 -77.27
C THR A 1206 -12.32 -103.20 -76.31
N GLY A 1207 -12.65 -104.17 -75.45
CA GLY A 1207 -13.70 -104.03 -74.42
C GLY A 1207 -15.13 -104.27 -74.91
N ALA A 1208 -16.06 -104.49 -73.97
CA ALA A 1208 -17.50 -104.52 -74.25
C ALA A 1208 -18.03 -103.09 -74.43
N GLY A 1209 -19.04 -102.84 -75.26
CA GLY A 1209 -19.61 -101.49 -75.44
C GLY A 1209 -20.23 -101.31 -76.82
N THR A 1210 -20.50 -100.05 -77.19
CA THR A 1210 -21.16 -99.68 -78.45
C THR A 1210 -20.24 -98.79 -79.29
N LEU A 1211 -20.01 -99.14 -80.55
CA LEU A 1211 -19.41 -98.26 -81.56
C LEU A 1211 -20.48 -97.90 -82.57
N ASN A 1212 -20.78 -96.60 -82.71
CA ASN A 1212 -21.67 -96.07 -83.73
C ASN A 1212 -20.85 -95.27 -84.73
N VAL A 1213 -20.93 -95.62 -86.02
CA VAL A 1213 -20.32 -94.87 -87.12
C VAL A 1213 -21.46 -94.27 -87.94
N ASN A 1214 -21.70 -92.97 -87.75
CA ASN A 1214 -22.88 -92.27 -88.24
C ASN A 1214 -22.61 -91.48 -89.55
N GLY A 1215 -21.35 -91.37 -89.98
CA GLY A 1215 -20.94 -90.77 -91.24
C GLY A 1215 -19.44 -90.98 -91.46
N GLY A 1216 -18.98 -90.94 -92.71
CA GLY A 1216 -17.55 -91.11 -93.11
C GLY A 1216 -17.19 -92.51 -93.57
#